data_AF-A0A6J2TJR7-F1
#
_entry.id   AF-A0A6J2TJR7-F1
#
_cell.length_a   1.000
_cell.length_b   1.000
_cell.length_c   1.000
_cell.angle_alpha   90.00
_cell.angle_beta   90.00
_cell.angle_gamma   90.00
#
_symmetry.space_group_name_H-M   'P 1'
#
loop_
_entity.id
_entity.type
_entity.pdbx_description
1 polymer ?
#
loop_
_entity_poly.entity_id
_entity_poly.type
_entity_poly.pdbx_seq_one_letter_code
_entity_poly.pdbx_strand_id
1 'polypeptide(L)'
;MSTNSEKDFYNLTISVNKALNGIEAPLKTKHARSVIIMIHKAKEAKSFWRVVSRQPLMESRFTAWKFCHLLHKVLREAHPCALQHSQSQKTMILEIGKLWGHLQDDIGYCIKAYTKLLVTKLSFHEKNRMYPGSLLIAFADIEKVAEGDINFHFQLCVEIFDYLDDIIALQLTIFSSINTYRMSSMTQQGQCRLAPLICLIQDSNALYDISVRLMFKLHDVLPKDVLNGHRDRFNDIFVKLKCFYENVRPLQYFADLIKVPLLPECPNFRSHTIQTYVAPVLVVQPEPIVDDLVNTNFDNSSELDGIVVQRVETLENIISDKEEIIEQLKSKLDIFKTKYDELEVNYSRDISELQRNNTALSNELASTNEMCSSMRLAKDELELQLSNTPTLNQKVLEDEEKLKLSAEKFDKLKTMYTQIRDEHINLLRQQSDSSKRLTKEKQTNSELMLEIKSLNHDMSELKGHIDELTENNSNLLKRIDEQSEHFIKFESLQKDLRTNFEETIQKKDEENISLHSTVQQLKAKEIELENHKSQLQTTVEKLTQAEDIIKAKDEEIQKNLAHYEKEAKTRSVTFEENEKMYQNDCHNLRSNLEELQNKLMQSEQSSEELKQRITSLHQEKEETGQKYLDLEKQVHIHKGELNNVIKEANVLKDSNKKCLEDTQELRQLIIKTIEEICASKLQDSTQQPLEVIPKIILETESLLDKTVSSSQASAALSIYKIKDIINLGYTFVKLYDQCDLIYKSTTEIEKGQNIFSQIRSICTQFLRLFQNLQNEKTNQQTDEIVNEIKINLNTLKKLVQELLDTYDNKVDLDKLVQIELKEMDVAIEAAASQIMELLSSARKKHNGIKLEVNEKILDACTTLMECIKVLIVKSRILQQEIISSRKGNATVNEFYKRNSQWSEGLISASKSVAKAANYLVKAANNAVVSESGQNFELIVAAQEIAACTAQLVIASKVKANGESKSLTDLTDASRSVTKATGTVVATVKDCNVQLEQATDVEFCKLTPSQIKTMEMEIHVKVLQLEQALQTQRFKLSAFRREHYQTTEY
;
A
#
# COMPACT_ATOMS: atom_id res chain seq x y z
N MET A 1 42.64 -2.06 -35.79
CA MET A 1 42.60 -0.89 -34.88
C MET A 1 41.22 -0.27 -35.00
N SER A 2 40.33 -0.48 -34.03
CA SER A 2 39.03 0.21 -34.05
C SER A 2 39.25 1.71 -33.97
N THR A 3 38.63 2.45 -34.89
CA THR A 3 38.69 3.91 -34.93
C THR A 3 38.17 4.48 -33.60
N ASN A 4 38.66 5.63 -33.15
CA ASN A 4 38.17 6.26 -31.91
C ASN A 4 36.64 6.47 -31.92
N SER A 5 36.03 6.62 -33.10
CA SER A 5 34.59 6.69 -33.29
C SER A 5 33.85 5.39 -32.95
N GLU A 6 34.40 4.23 -33.30
CA GLU A 6 33.81 2.92 -32.93
C GLU A 6 33.85 2.68 -31.42
N LYS A 7 34.94 3.08 -30.76
CA LYS A 7 35.07 2.99 -29.30
C LYS A 7 34.06 3.89 -28.58
N ASP A 8 33.88 5.12 -29.06
CA ASP A 8 32.87 6.03 -28.54
C ASP A 8 31.44 5.49 -28.81
N PHE A 9 31.15 4.92 -29.98
CA PHE A 9 29.84 4.32 -30.22
C PHE A 9 29.56 3.09 -29.33
N TYR A 10 30.58 2.27 -29.07
CA TYR A 10 30.50 1.12 -28.17
C TYR A 10 30.24 1.54 -26.71
N ASN A 11 30.97 2.54 -26.22
CA ASN A 11 30.79 3.09 -24.88
C ASN A 11 29.40 3.74 -24.69
N LEU A 12 28.87 4.36 -25.75
CA LEU A 12 27.50 4.91 -25.75
C LEU A 12 26.49 3.77 -25.62
N THR A 13 26.68 2.70 -26.39
CA THR A 13 25.82 1.51 -26.34
C THR A 13 25.79 0.88 -24.96
N ILE A 14 26.96 0.71 -24.31
CA ILE A 14 27.04 0.20 -22.93
C ILE A 14 26.30 1.13 -21.95
N SER A 15 26.52 2.43 -22.08
CA SER A 15 25.92 3.42 -21.17
C SER A 15 24.40 3.43 -21.29
N VAL A 16 23.86 3.39 -22.52
CA VAL A 16 22.42 3.30 -22.79
C VAL A 16 21.84 1.98 -22.27
N ASN A 17 22.45 0.83 -22.56
CA ASN A 17 21.97 -0.48 -22.06
C ASN A 17 21.94 -0.54 -20.53
N LYS A 18 22.97 0.00 -19.86
CA LYS A 18 23.02 0.01 -18.38
C LYS A 18 22.01 1.00 -17.78
N ALA A 19 21.73 2.11 -18.46
CA ALA A 19 20.73 3.09 -18.05
C ALA A 19 19.30 2.56 -18.23
N LEU A 20 19.03 1.90 -19.36
CA LEU A 20 17.70 1.41 -19.78
C LEU A 20 17.51 -0.09 -19.49
N ASN A 21 18.04 -0.58 -18.37
CA ASN A 21 17.77 -1.97 -17.97
C ASN A 21 16.27 -2.17 -17.64
N GLY A 22 15.75 -3.40 -17.68
CA GLY A 22 14.32 -3.67 -17.44
C GLY A 22 13.87 -3.63 -15.96
N ILE A 23 14.77 -3.35 -15.03
CA ILE A 23 14.54 -3.48 -13.57
C ILE A 23 13.87 -2.22 -13.01
N GLU A 24 12.92 -2.37 -12.08
CA GLU A 24 12.30 -1.26 -11.34
C GLU A 24 13.25 -0.67 -10.28
N ALA A 25 14.25 0.06 -10.76
CA ALA A 25 15.28 0.73 -9.96
C ALA A 25 15.59 2.10 -10.58
N PRO A 26 16.07 3.08 -9.80
CA PRO A 26 16.34 4.42 -10.30
C PRO A 26 17.34 4.42 -11.45
N LEU A 27 17.18 5.39 -12.36
CA LEU A 27 18.09 5.60 -13.48
C LEU A 27 19.51 5.83 -12.93
N LYS A 28 20.46 4.98 -13.32
CA LYS A 28 21.86 5.09 -12.87
C LYS A 28 22.47 6.39 -13.39
N THR A 29 22.63 7.37 -12.49
CA THR A 29 23.10 8.74 -12.81
C THR A 29 24.41 8.75 -13.58
N LYS A 30 25.40 7.93 -13.18
CA LYS A 30 26.68 7.80 -13.89
C LYS A 30 26.55 7.45 -15.38
N HIS A 31 25.59 6.59 -15.72
CA HIS A 31 25.39 6.17 -17.11
C HIS A 31 24.60 7.20 -17.91
N ALA A 32 23.61 7.85 -17.28
CA ALA A 32 22.91 8.98 -17.89
C ALA A 32 23.88 10.15 -18.18
N ARG A 33 24.77 10.47 -17.24
CA ARG A 33 25.81 11.50 -17.39
C ARG A 33 26.81 11.14 -18.50
N SER A 34 27.24 9.88 -18.55
CA SER A 34 28.07 9.38 -19.65
C SER A 34 27.40 9.61 -21.02
N VAL A 35 26.13 9.24 -21.17
CA VAL A 35 25.37 9.48 -22.42
C VAL A 35 25.36 10.97 -22.80
N ILE A 36 25.08 11.86 -21.84
CA ILE A 36 25.06 13.31 -22.07
C ILE A 36 26.43 13.83 -22.52
N ILE A 37 27.50 13.45 -21.81
CA ILE A 37 28.88 13.83 -22.15
C ILE A 37 29.25 13.35 -23.55
N MET A 38 28.84 12.13 -23.93
CA MET A 38 29.14 11.57 -25.24
C MET A 38 28.41 12.27 -26.37
N ILE A 39 27.14 12.62 -26.18
CA ILE A 39 26.39 13.45 -27.15
C ILE A 39 27.06 14.82 -27.27
N HIS A 40 27.52 15.39 -26.15
CA HIS A 40 28.22 16.67 -26.15
C HIS A 40 29.56 16.61 -26.88
N LYS A 41 30.34 15.55 -26.68
CA LYS A 41 31.62 15.30 -27.36
C LYS A 41 31.42 15.06 -28.87
N ALA A 42 30.41 14.27 -29.23
CA ALA A 42 30.11 13.95 -30.63
C ALA A 42 29.44 15.10 -31.40
N LYS A 43 28.83 16.06 -30.68
CA LYS A 43 27.98 17.13 -31.24
C LYS A 43 26.86 16.60 -32.14
N GLU A 44 26.40 15.37 -31.88
CA GLU A 44 25.26 14.75 -32.54
C GLU A 44 24.50 13.83 -31.59
N ALA A 45 23.16 13.88 -31.66
CA ALA A 45 22.29 12.92 -30.97
C ALA A 45 21.84 11.73 -31.86
N LYS A 46 22.25 11.67 -33.14
CA LYS A 46 21.82 10.61 -34.06
C LYS A 46 22.29 9.23 -33.61
N SER A 47 23.53 9.13 -33.12
CA SER A 47 24.09 7.91 -32.55
C SER A 47 23.32 7.44 -31.31
N PHE A 48 22.88 8.36 -30.44
CA PHE A 48 22.01 8.04 -29.30
C PHE A 48 20.67 7.44 -29.75
N TRP A 49 20.00 8.08 -30.70
CA TRP A 49 18.72 7.58 -31.24
C TRP A 49 18.87 6.22 -31.92
N ARG A 50 19.95 5.98 -32.66
CA ARG A 50 20.25 4.67 -33.27
C ARG A 50 20.36 3.54 -32.23
N VAL A 51 20.93 3.83 -31.06
CA VAL A 51 21.04 2.86 -29.96
C VAL A 51 19.71 2.69 -29.24
N VAL A 52 18.98 3.78 -28.98
CA VAL A 52 17.67 3.77 -28.32
C VAL A 52 16.63 2.99 -29.12
N SER A 53 16.59 3.14 -30.46
CA SER A 53 15.65 2.41 -31.32
C SER A 53 15.84 0.89 -31.28
N ARG A 54 16.96 0.39 -30.76
CA ARG A 54 17.24 -1.04 -30.58
C ARG A 54 16.90 -1.55 -29.18
N GLN A 55 16.46 -0.68 -28.28
CA GLN A 55 16.05 -1.06 -26.92
C GLN A 55 14.62 -1.60 -26.92
N PRO A 56 14.29 -2.52 -25.99
CA PRO A 56 12.95 -3.11 -25.87
C PRO A 56 11.94 -2.14 -25.22
N LEU A 57 11.75 -0.95 -25.82
CA LEU A 57 10.87 0.11 -25.31
C LEU A 57 9.38 -0.28 -25.33
N MET A 58 8.99 -1.18 -26.24
CA MET A 58 7.60 -1.66 -26.36
C MET A 58 7.33 -2.91 -25.52
N GLU A 59 8.38 -3.62 -25.08
CA GLU A 59 8.26 -4.88 -24.33
C GLU A 59 8.34 -4.65 -22.81
N SER A 60 9.16 -3.69 -22.38
CA SER A 60 9.43 -3.44 -20.97
C SER A 60 8.99 -2.03 -20.53
N ARG A 61 7.98 -1.97 -19.66
CA ARG A 61 7.43 -0.71 -19.13
C ARG A 61 8.47 0.13 -18.39
N PHE A 62 9.36 -0.49 -17.62
CA PHE A 62 10.40 0.24 -16.88
C PHE A 62 11.55 0.69 -17.78
N THR A 63 11.79 -0.02 -18.88
CA THR A 63 12.70 0.44 -19.95
C THR A 63 12.14 1.70 -20.60
N ALA A 64 10.84 1.70 -20.96
CA ALA A 64 10.15 2.88 -21.51
C ALA A 64 10.10 4.06 -20.52
N TRP A 65 9.81 3.80 -19.25
CA TRP A 65 9.81 4.82 -18.20
C TRP A 65 11.19 5.49 -18.02
N LYS A 66 12.25 4.68 -17.92
CA LYS A 66 13.62 5.19 -17.82
C LYS A 66 14.10 5.83 -19.10
N PHE A 67 13.60 5.40 -20.25
CA PHE A 67 13.84 6.08 -21.52
C PHE A 67 13.26 7.49 -21.50
N CYS A 68 12.03 7.67 -21.05
CA CYS A 68 11.42 9.01 -20.92
C CYS A 68 12.27 9.90 -19.99
N HIS A 69 12.70 9.38 -18.85
CA HIS A 69 13.56 10.11 -17.92
C HIS A 69 14.94 10.43 -18.54
N LEU A 70 15.62 9.46 -19.14
CA LEU A 70 16.91 9.66 -19.79
C LEU A 70 16.81 10.68 -20.92
N LEU A 71 15.78 10.57 -21.76
CA LEU A 71 15.54 11.52 -22.84
C LEU A 71 15.28 12.92 -22.29
N HIS A 72 14.49 13.06 -21.22
CA HIS A 72 14.28 14.36 -20.58
C HIS A 72 15.62 15.00 -20.16
N LYS A 73 16.50 14.23 -19.48
CA LYS A 73 17.84 14.71 -19.10
C LYS A 73 18.68 15.07 -20.32
N VAL A 74 18.67 14.26 -21.39
CA VAL A 74 19.40 14.54 -22.63
C VAL A 74 18.90 15.83 -23.29
N LEU A 75 17.58 16.03 -23.40
CA LEU A 75 17.02 17.26 -23.99
C LEU A 75 17.32 18.49 -23.14
N ARG A 76 17.58 18.32 -21.84
CA ARG A 76 17.86 19.41 -20.90
C ARG A 76 19.34 19.78 -20.81
N GLU A 77 20.22 18.78 -20.75
CA GLU A 77 21.64 18.95 -20.36
C GLU A 77 22.63 18.66 -21.50
N ALA A 78 22.21 17.98 -22.58
CA ALA A 78 23.12 17.68 -23.68
C ALA A 78 23.29 18.87 -24.65
N HIS A 79 24.17 18.72 -25.64
CA HIS A 79 24.42 19.74 -26.65
C HIS A 79 23.12 20.13 -27.39
N PRO A 80 22.90 21.42 -27.76
CA PRO A 80 21.65 21.90 -28.38
C PRO A 80 21.19 21.14 -29.64
N CYS A 81 22.11 20.48 -30.35
CA CYS A 81 21.77 19.60 -31.47
C CYS A 81 20.81 18.46 -31.06
N ALA A 82 20.78 18.06 -29.79
CA ALA A 82 19.89 17.03 -29.28
C ALA A 82 18.42 17.43 -29.44
N LEU A 83 18.07 18.70 -29.19
CA LEU A 83 16.71 19.21 -29.40
C LEU A 83 16.32 19.14 -30.87
N GLN A 84 17.23 19.53 -31.78
CA GLN A 84 16.99 19.54 -33.23
C GLN A 84 16.85 18.12 -33.80
N HIS A 85 17.78 17.23 -33.48
CA HIS A 85 17.76 15.85 -33.99
C HIS A 85 16.61 15.01 -33.41
N SER A 86 16.10 15.37 -32.23
CA SER A 86 14.98 14.66 -31.61
C SER A 86 13.62 15.06 -32.19
N GLN A 87 13.52 16.15 -32.96
CA GLN A 87 12.27 16.58 -33.58
C GLN A 87 11.67 15.50 -34.49
N SER A 88 12.50 14.76 -35.22
CA SER A 88 12.03 13.70 -36.12
C SER A 88 11.47 12.48 -35.39
N GLN A 89 11.65 12.38 -34.06
CA GLN A 89 11.26 11.23 -33.26
C GLN A 89 9.95 11.46 -32.48
N LYS A 90 9.30 12.62 -32.64
CA LYS A 90 8.04 12.93 -31.94
C LYS A 90 6.97 11.85 -32.09
N THR A 91 6.78 11.34 -33.32
CA THR A 91 5.79 10.31 -33.62
C THR A 91 6.06 9.03 -32.83
N MET A 92 7.31 8.56 -32.85
CA MET A 92 7.73 7.36 -32.11
C MET A 92 7.54 7.52 -30.59
N ILE A 93 7.89 8.69 -30.04
CA ILE A 93 7.69 8.99 -28.60
C ILE A 93 6.19 8.91 -28.24
N LEU A 94 5.31 9.51 -29.04
CA LEU A 94 3.86 9.46 -28.81
C LEU A 94 3.28 8.04 -28.97
N GLU A 95 3.78 7.24 -29.91
CA GLU A 95 3.35 5.86 -30.10
C GLU A 95 3.67 4.98 -28.89
N ILE A 96 4.85 5.14 -28.29
CA ILE A 96 5.21 4.49 -27.00
C ILE A 96 4.19 4.87 -25.93
N GLY A 97 3.86 6.17 -25.83
CA GLY A 97 2.86 6.67 -24.88
C GLY A 97 1.47 6.10 -25.08
N LYS A 98 1.01 5.99 -26.34
CA LYS A 98 -0.28 5.41 -26.68
C LYS A 98 -0.34 3.92 -26.33
N LEU A 99 0.70 3.16 -26.68
CA LEU A 99 0.79 1.73 -26.38
C LEU A 99 0.63 1.46 -24.88
N TRP A 100 1.51 2.05 -24.06
CA TRP A 100 1.48 1.85 -22.61
C TRP A 100 0.21 2.44 -21.99
N GLY A 101 -0.31 3.54 -22.54
CA GLY A 101 -1.57 4.14 -22.09
C GLY A 101 -2.83 3.30 -22.33
N HIS A 102 -2.80 2.32 -23.25
CA HIS A 102 -3.92 1.41 -23.50
C HIS A 102 -3.99 0.23 -22.53
N LEU A 103 -2.87 -0.13 -21.90
CA LEU A 103 -2.77 -1.29 -21.02
C LEU A 103 -3.40 -1.04 -19.62
N GLN A 104 -3.93 0.16 -19.37
CA GLN A 104 -4.59 0.59 -18.12
C GLN A 104 -3.79 0.29 -16.85
N ASP A 105 -2.45 0.29 -16.94
CA ASP A 105 -1.54 0.15 -15.81
C ASP A 105 -1.12 1.53 -15.26
N ASP A 106 -0.92 1.63 -13.94
CA ASP A 106 -0.60 2.91 -13.27
C ASP A 106 0.67 3.57 -13.82
N ILE A 107 1.68 2.77 -14.20
CA ILE A 107 2.90 3.30 -14.81
C ILE A 107 2.73 3.59 -16.30
N GLY A 108 1.84 2.89 -17.02
CA GLY A 108 1.51 3.21 -18.40
C GLY A 108 0.81 4.56 -18.53
N TYR A 109 -0.04 4.93 -17.57
CA TYR A 109 -0.57 6.30 -17.47
C TYR A 109 0.56 7.33 -17.27
N CYS A 110 1.54 7.01 -16.43
CA CYS A 110 2.72 7.88 -16.24
C CYS A 110 3.53 8.00 -17.54
N ILE A 111 3.78 6.89 -18.26
CA ILE A 111 4.51 6.88 -19.54
C ILE A 111 3.75 7.69 -20.60
N LYS A 112 2.42 7.53 -20.68
CA LYS A 112 1.56 8.31 -21.59
C LYS A 112 1.66 9.82 -21.30
N ALA A 113 1.57 10.22 -20.03
CA ALA A 113 1.71 11.62 -19.65
C ALA A 113 3.12 12.15 -19.93
N TYR A 114 4.17 11.35 -19.69
CA TYR A 114 5.55 11.77 -19.87
C TYR A 114 5.94 11.90 -21.35
N THR A 115 5.55 10.95 -22.19
CA THR A 115 5.78 11.04 -23.64
C THR A 115 5.07 12.24 -24.26
N LYS A 116 3.85 12.56 -23.80
CA LYS A 116 3.15 13.81 -24.16
C LYS A 116 3.99 15.04 -23.78
N LEU A 117 4.42 15.12 -22.51
CA LEU A 117 5.26 16.22 -22.01
C LEU A 117 6.55 16.40 -22.84
N LEU A 118 7.24 15.31 -23.18
CA LEU A 118 8.47 15.36 -23.97
C LEU A 118 8.22 15.90 -25.39
N VAL A 119 7.09 15.54 -25.99
CA VAL A 119 6.69 16.08 -27.30
C VAL A 119 6.27 17.54 -27.20
N THR A 120 5.61 17.95 -26.11
CA THR A 120 5.33 19.36 -25.81
C THR A 120 6.64 20.15 -25.66
N LYS A 121 7.64 19.64 -24.92
CA LYS A 121 8.98 20.23 -24.84
C LYS A 121 9.62 20.39 -26.22
N LEU A 122 9.62 19.34 -27.03
CA LEU A 122 10.20 19.40 -28.38
C LEU A 122 9.47 20.41 -29.28
N SER A 123 8.14 20.48 -29.20
CA SER A 123 7.32 21.42 -29.98
C SER A 123 7.51 22.86 -29.51
N PHE A 124 7.68 23.09 -28.21
CA PHE A 124 8.07 24.37 -27.64
C PHE A 124 9.42 24.83 -28.22
N HIS A 125 10.45 23.98 -28.21
CA HIS A 125 11.77 24.33 -28.76
C HIS A 125 11.82 24.42 -30.29
N GLU A 126 10.89 23.80 -31.01
CA GLU A 126 10.76 23.94 -32.47
C GLU A 126 10.32 25.37 -32.84
N LYS A 127 9.34 25.89 -32.09
CA LYS A 127 8.82 27.25 -32.24
C LYS A 127 9.76 28.30 -31.61
N ASN A 128 10.34 27.99 -30.46
CA ASN A 128 11.14 28.89 -29.63
C ASN A 128 12.62 28.47 -29.58
N ARG A 129 13.32 28.55 -30.73
CA ARG A 129 14.69 28.03 -30.90
C ARG A 129 15.76 28.71 -30.03
N MET A 130 15.48 29.91 -29.52
CA MET A 130 16.34 30.67 -28.63
C MET A 130 16.42 30.08 -27.22
N TYR A 131 15.43 29.28 -26.81
CA TYR A 131 15.44 28.65 -25.49
C TYR A 131 16.48 27.52 -25.45
N PRO A 132 17.46 27.56 -24.52
CA PRO A 132 18.33 26.41 -24.27
C PRO A 132 17.51 25.27 -23.65
N GLY A 133 18.02 24.04 -23.75
CA GLY A 133 17.34 22.85 -23.19
C GLY A 133 17.05 22.94 -21.69
N SER A 134 17.90 23.68 -20.95
CA SER A 134 17.76 23.97 -19.52
C SER A 134 16.65 24.96 -19.18
N LEU A 135 16.08 25.64 -20.18
CA LEU A 135 15.06 26.70 -20.09
C LEU A 135 15.50 27.97 -19.34
N LEU A 136 16.76 28.03 -18.90
CA LEU A 136 17.33 29.20 -18.24
C LEU A 136 17.77 30.23 -19.30
N ILE A 137 16.97 31.29 -19.47
CA ILE A 137 17.26 32.42 -20.35
C ILE A 137 16.93 33.72 -19.61
N ALA A 138 17.74 34.76 -19.83
CA ALA A 138 17.45 36.07 -19.27
C ALA A 138 16.23 36.67 -19.98
N PHE A 139 15.31 37.26 -19.21
CA PHE A 139 14.09 37.87 -19.78
C PHE A 139 14.41 38.97 -20.83
N ALA A 140 15.51 39.70 -20.63
CA ALA A 140 15.97 40.71 -21.58
C ALA A 140 16.28 40.13 -22.99
N ASP A 141 16.73 38.88 -23.08
CA ASP A 141 17.00 38.25 -24.38
C ASP A 141 15.71 37.80 -25.08
N ILE A 142 14.67 37.46 -24.31
CA ILE A 142 13.31 37.23 -24.84
C ILE A 142 12.76 38.54 -25.40
N GLU A 143 12.90 39.66 -24.69
CA GLU A 143 12.43 40.98 -25.15
C GLU A 143 13.13 41.43 -26.43
N LYS A 144 14.44 41.14 -26.57
CA LYS A 144 15.19 41.43 -27.81
C LYS A 144 14.64 40.67 -29.02
N VAL A 145 14.33 39.39 -28.86
CA VAL A 145 13.81 38.54 -29.94
C VAL A 145 12.37 38.88 -30.29
N ALA A 146 11.58 39.30 -29.31
CA ALA A 146 10.21 39.71 -29.53
C ALA A 146 10.11 41.01 -30.35
N GLU A 147 11.17 41.84 -30.41
CA GLU A 147 11.19 43.13 -31.12
C GLU A 147 9.99 44.05 -30.78
N GLY A 148 9.43 43.90 -29.57
CA GLY A 148 8.24 44.63 -29.14
C GLY A 148 6.90 44.06 -29.64
N ASP A 149 6.88 42.92 -30.33
CA ASP A 149 5.64 42.24 -30.72
C ASP A 149 4.94 41.63 -29.50
N ILE A 150 3.77 42.18 -29.17
CA ILE A 150 2.94 41.72 -28.05
C ILE A 150 2.32 40.35 -28.35
N ASN A 151 2.02 40.05 -29.61
CA ASN A 151 1.45 38.76 -29.99
C ASN A 151 2.44 37.63 -29.72
N PHE A 152 3.73 37.89 -29.92
CA PHE A 152 4.79 36.97 -29.55
C PHE A 152 4.76 36.65 -28.04
N HIS A 153 4.68 37.67 -27.17
CA HIS A 153 4.60 37.49 -25.71
C HIS A 153 3.31 36.76 -25.29
N PHE A 154 2.20 37.07 -25.94
CA PHE A 154 0.90 36.44 -25.70
C PHE A 154 0.93 34.96 -26.04
N GLN A 155 1.40 34.61 -27.24
CA GLN A 155 1.53 33.24 -27.71
C GLN A 155 2.53 32.45 -26.87
N LEU A 156 3.68 33.05 -26.53
CA LEU A 156 4.70 32.43 -25.67
C LEU A 156 4.13 32.10 -24.28
N CYS A 157 3.29 32.99 -23.72
CA CYS A 157 2.62 32.76 -22.44
C CYS A 157 1.71 31.53 -22.50
N VAL A 158 0.89 31.39 -23.55
CA VAL A 158 0.02 30.22 -23.77
C VAL A 158 0.85 28.94 -23.89
N GLU A 159 1.95 28.97 -24.65
CA GLU A 159 2.81 27.80 -24.84
C GLU A 159 3.52 27.38 -23.54
N ILE A 160 3.92 28.34 -22.70
CA ILE A 160 4.47 28.06 -21.37
C ILE A 160 3.40 27.45 -20.46
N PHE A 161 2.16 27.93 -20.53
CA PHE A 161 1.04 27.34 -19.77
C PHE A 161 0.72 25.91 -20.22
N ASP A 162 0.72 25.63 -21.53
CA ASP A 162 0.54 24.28 -22.06
C ASP A 162 1.64 23.33 -21.53
N TYR A 163 2.88 23.80 -21.48
CA TYR A 163 4.00 23.04 -20.94
C TYR A 163 3.83 22.81 -19.42
N LEU A 164 3.52 23.86 -18.65
CA LEU A 164 3.28 23.74 -17.19
C LEU A 164 2.10 22.80 -16.87
N ASP A 165 1.01 22.84 -17.65
CA ASP A 165 -0.12 21.94 -17.50
C ASP A 165 0.27 20.48 -17.74
N ASP A 166 1.09 20.19 -18.75
CA ASP A 166 1.60 18.83 -18.99
C ASP A 166 2.57 18.37 -17.89
N ILE A 167 3.37 19.27 -17.29
CA ILE A 167 4.18 18.98 -16.11
C ILE A 167 3.29 18.61 -14.92
N ILE A 168 2.25 19.41 -14.67
CA ILE A 168 1.29 19.17 -13.59
C ILE A 168 0.53 17.87 -13.81
N ALA A 169 0.12 17.56 -15.04
CA ALA A 169 -0.55 16.30 -15.38
C ALA A 169 0.35 15.10 -15.08
N LEU A 170 1.63 15.16 -15.46
CA LEU A 170 2.58 14.07 -15.19
C LEU A 170 2.81 13.89 -13.69
N GLN A 171 3.07 14.96 -12.92
CA GLN A 171 3.30 14.80 -11.48
C GLN A 171 2.08 14.22 -10.76
N LEU A 172 0.85 14.60 -11.16
CA LEU A 172 -0.37 14.00 -10.60
C LEU A 172 -0.43 12.50 -10.85
N THR A 173 -0.09 12.05 -12.08
CA THR A 173 -0.06 10.61 -12.38
C THR A 173 1.02 9.87 -11.60
N ILE A 174 2.20 10.47 -11.41
CA ILE A 174 3.30 9.88 -10.61
C ILE A 174 2.87 9.75 -9.14
N PHE A 175 2.32 10.80 -8.54
CA PHE A 175 1.84 10.76 -7.17
C PHE A 175 0.66 9.81 -6.99
N SER A 176 -0.26 9.77 -7.95
CA SER A 176 -1.34 8.76 -7.95
C SER A 176 -0.76 7.36 -7.95
N SER A 177 0.21 7.07 -8.83
CA SER A 177 0.89 5.78 -8.89
C SER A 177 1.55 5.41 -7.55
N ILE A 178 2.22 6.35 -6.89
CA ILE A 178 2.89 6.10 -5.61
C ILE A 178 1.89 5.92 -4.47
N ASN A 179 0.82 6.71 -4.45
CA ASN A 179 -0.21 6.68 -3.42
C ASN A 179 -1.08 5.41 -3.50
N THR A 180 -1.40 4.95 -4.71
CA THR A 180 -2.14 3.69 -4.94
C THR A 180 -1.43 2.51 -4.29
N TYR A 181 -0.11 2.43 -4.43
CA TYR A 181 0.70 1.33 -3.86
C TYR A 181 1.35 1.66 -2.51
N ARG A 182 1.13 2.87 -1.97
CA ARG A 182 1.77 3.38 -0.73
C ARG A 182 3.29 3.16 -0.70
N MET A 183 3.95 3.41 -1.84
CA MET A 183 5.39 3.20 -1.98
C MET A 183 6.20 4.25 -1.22
N SER A 184 7.18 3.80 -0.43
CA SER A 184 8.08 4.71 0.29
C SER A 184 9.10 5.34 -0.66
N SER A 185 9.34 6.65 -0.49
CA SER A 185 10.34 7.42 -1.24
C SER A 185 11.78 6.93 -1.02
N MET A 186 12.02 6.11 0.01
CA MET A 186 13.33 5.54 0.32
C MET A 186 13.58 4.17 -0.34
N THR A 187 12.57 3.56 -0.97
CA THR A 187 12.73 2.28 -1.67
C THR A 187 13.25 2.47 -3.09
N GLN A 188 14.00 1.51 -3.65
CA GLN A 188 14.49 1.60 -5.03
C GLN A 188 13.34 1.75 -6.04
N GLN A 189 12.20 1.11 -5.79
CA GLN A 189 11.01 1.22 -6.64
C GLN A 189 10.38 2.62 -6.53
N GLY A 190 10.26 3.16 -5.31
CA GLY A 190 9.77 4.52 -5.08
C GLY A 190 10.65 5.55 -5.76
N GLN A 191 11.97 5.43 -5.62
CA GLN A 191 12.96 6.30 -6.27
C GLN A 191 12.90 6.20 -7.80
N CYS A 192 12.66 5.00 -8.36
CA CYS A 192 12.48 4.83 -9.80
C CYS A 192 11.35 5.71 -10.36
N ARG A 193 10.22 5.78 -9.64
CA ARG A 193 9.05 6.57 -10.04
C ARG A 193 9.17 8.05 -9.68
N LEU A 194 9.84 8.39 -8.58
CA LEU A 194 10.01 9.77 -8.10
C LEU A 194 11.14 10.53 -8.80
N ALA A 195 12.23 9.88 -9.22
CA ALA A 195 13.40 10.56 -9.78
C ALA A 195 13.10 11.53 -10.94
N PRO A 196 12.16 11.25 -11.86
CA PRO A 196 11.76 12.21 -12.90
C PRO A 196 11.22 13.54 -12.39
N LEU A 197 10.65 13.59 -11.17
CA LEU A 197 10.15 14.84 -10.58
C LEU A 197 11.24 15.89 -10.43
N ILE A 198 12.52 15.50 -10.35
CA ILE A 198 13.65 16.43 -10.32
C ILE A 198 13.67 17.28 -11.60
N CYS A 199 13.57 16.63 -12.77
CA CYS A 199 13.52 17.34 -14.05
C CYS A 199 12.24 18.19 -14.19
N LEU A 200 11.11 17.70 -13.65
CA LEU A 200 9.85 18.47 -13.64
C LEU A 200 9.94 19.73 -12.80
N ILE A 201 10.57 19.67 -11.62
CA ILE A 201 10.80 20.83 -10.75
C ILE A 201 11.75 21.82 -11.43
N GLN A 202 12.83 21.32 -12.03
CA GLN A 202 13.78 22.16 -12.78
C GLN A 202 13.11 22.94 -13.92
N ASP A 203 12.32 22.25 -14.75
CA ASP A 203 11.66 22.88 -15.89
C ASP A 203 10.51 23.79 -15.44
N SER A 204 9.69 23.36 -14.48
CA SER A 204 8.58 24.19 -13.96
C SER A 204 9.05 25.45 -13.26
N ASN A 205 10.17 25.43 -12.55
CA ASN A 205 10.70 26.62 -11.87
C ASN A 205 11.12 27.70 -12.87
N ALA A 206 11.84 27.30 -13.93
CA ALA A 206 12.26 28.22 -14.99
C ALA A 206 11.06 28.77 -15.79
N LEU A 207 10.11 27.90 -16.13
CA LEU A 207 8.88 28.29 -16.84
C LEU A 207 8.00 29.22 -15.99
N TYR A 208 7.91 28.97 -14.68
CA TYR A 208 7.16 29.81 -13.75
C TYR A 208 7.73 31.24 -13.69
N ASP A 209 9.04 31.40 -13.48
CA ASP A 209 9.70 32.72 -13.45
C ASP A 209 9.43 33.52 -14.74
N ILE A 210 9.58 32.87 -15.89
CA ILE A 210 9.31 33.51 -17.18
C ILE A 210 7.82 33.84 -17.33
N SER A 211 6.92 32.94 -16.92
CA SER A 211 5.49 33.18 -17.02
C SER A 211 5.03 34.40 -16.21
N VAL A 212 5.57 34.59 -15.01
CA VAL A 212 5.26 35.76 -14.17
C VAL A 212 5.70 37.05 -14.85
N ARG A 213 6.93 37.08 -15.39
CA ARG A 213 7.47 38.25 -16.09
C ARG A 213 6.69 38.58 -17.37
N LEU A 214 6.32 37.56 -18.14
CA LEU A 214 5.45 37.71 -19.32
C LEU A 214 4.07 38.25 -18.93
N MET A 215 3.47 37.73 -17.86
CA MET A 215 2.16 38.18 -17.39
C MET A 215 2.17 39.65 -16.99
N PHE A 216 3.21 40.13 -16.29
CA PHE A 216 3.37 41.56 -16.01
C PHE A 216 3.56 42.38 -17.30
N LYS A 217 4.42 41.93 -18.22
CA LYS A 217 4.65 42.62 -19.49
C LYS A 217 3.38 42.76 -20.34
N LEU A 218 2.57 41.71 -20.38
CA LEU A 218 1.27 41.73 -21.08
C LEU A 218 0.31 42.70 -20.41
N HIS A 219 0.30 42.74 -19.06
CA HIS A 219 -0.54 43.65 -18.29
C HIS A 219 -0.14 45.12 -18.40
N ASP A 220 1.13 45.42 -18.69
CA ASP A 220 1.61 46.77 -18.95
C ASP A 220 1.10 47.32 -20.30
N VAL A 221 0.77 46.45 -21.25
CA VAL A 221 0.48 46.84 -22.65
C VAL A 221 -0.98 46.59 -23.06
N LEU A 222 -1.63 45.54 -22.53
CA LEU A 222 -2.98 45.14 -22.92
C LEU A 222 -4.05 45.51 -21.88
N PRO A 223 -5.30 45.79 -22.32
CA PRO A 223 -6.42 46.03 -21.41
C PRO A 223 -6.69 44.85 -20.47
N LYS A 224 -7.14 45.17 -19.25
CA LYS A 224 -7.39 44.18 -18.19
C LYS A 224 -8.37 43.08 -18.61
N ASP A 225 -9.34 43.39 -19.47
CA ASP A 225 -10.37 42.43 -19.87
C ASP A 225 -9.85 41.33 -20.81
N VAL A 226 -8.87 41.64 -21.66
CA VAL A 226 -8.29 40.68 -22.64
C VAL A 226 -7.52 39.57 -21.94
N LEU A 227 -6.84 39.89 -20.83
CA LEU A 227 -5.99 38.95 -20.08
C LEU A 227 -6.74 38.14 -19.02
N ASN A 228 -8.09 38.18 -18.99
CA ASN A 228 -8.84 37.46 -17.95
C ASN A 228 -8.58 35.96 -17.97
N GLY A 229 -8.70 35.32 -19.14
CA GLY A 229 -8.42 33.89 -19.28
C GLY A 229 -6.97 33.52 -18.94
N HIS A 230 -6.00 34.41 -19.19
CA HIS A 230 -4.59 34.17 -18.83
C HIS A 230 -4.38 34.19 -17.32
N ARG A 231 -5.04 35.12 -16.61
CA ARG A 231 -5.00 35.17 -15.13
C ARG A 231 -5.65 33.96 -14.51
N ASP A 232 -6.83 33.55 -14.99
CA ASP A 232 -7.55 32.40 -14.46
C ASP A 232 -6.71 31.13 -14.64
N ARG A 233 -6.15 30.93 -15.85
CA ARG A 233 -5.26 29.79 -16.13
C ARG A 233 -3.97 29.84 -15.31
N PHE A 234 -3.35 31.01 -15.18
CA PHE A 234 -2.16 31.17 -14.34
C PHE A 234 -2.46 30.83 -12.87
N ASN A 235 -3.58 31.31 -12.32
CA ASN A 235 -3.97 31.04 -10.93
C ASN A 235 -4.19 29.54 -10.71
N ASP A 236 -4.87 28.87 -11.62
CA ASP A 236 -5.08 27.41 -11.57
C ASP A 236 -3.76 26.64 -11.61
N ILE A 237 -2.85 27.03 -12.51
CA ILE A 237 -1.50 26.44 -12.62
C ILE A 237 -0.70 26.71 -11.34
N PHE A 238 -0.73 27.93 -10.81
CA PHE A 238 0.01 28.34 -9.62
C PHE A 238 -0.42 27.53 -8.39
N VAL A 239 -1.72 27.38 -8.15
CA VAL A 239 -2.23 26.60 -7.01
C VAL A 239 -1.79 25.14 -7.11
N LYS A 240 -1.91 24.53 -8.29
CA LYS A 240 -1.49 23.14 -8.53
C LYS A 240 0.03 22.97 -8.42
N LEU A 241 0.81 23.94 -8.90
CA LEU A 241 2.27 23.93 -8.84
C LEU A 241 2.78 24.12 -7.41
N LYS A 242 2.15 24.99 -6.63
CA LYS A 242 2.44 25.18 -5.20
C LYS A 242 2.18 23.88 -4.43
N CYS A 243 1.02 23.25 -4.66
CA CYS A 243 0.71 21.94 -4.09
C CYS A 243 1.73 20.87 -4.51
N PHE A 244 2.16 20.87 -5.77
CA PHE A 244 3.22 19.97 -6.24
C PHE A 244 4.51 20.12 -5.43
N TYR A 245 5.01 21.35 -5.23
CA TYR A 245 6.26 21.58 -4.48
C TYR A 245 6.09 21.25 -2.99
N GLU A 246 4.93 21.54 -2.39
CA GLU A 246 4.61 21.19 -1.01
C GLU A 246 4.53 19.68 -0.79
N ASN A 247 4.03 18.91 -1.77
CA ASN A 247 3.97 17.45 -1.71
C ASN A 247 5.36 16.79 -1.85
N VAL A 248 6.28 17.40 -2.61
CA VAL A 248 7.65 16.87 -2.77
C VAL A 248 8.53 17.21 -1.57
N ARG A 249 8.38 18.40 -0.97
CA ARG A 249 9.22 18.90 0.12
C ARG A 249 9.40 17.95 1.33
N PRO A 250 8.36 17.25 1.84
CA PRO A 250 8.53 16.33 2.97
C PRO A 250 9.21 15.00 2.61
N LEU A 251 9.44 14.72 1.32
CA LEU A 251 10.01 13.44 0.89
C LEU A 251 11.54 13.45 1.03
N GLN A 252 12.05 12.63 1.96
CA GLN A 252 13.48 12.53 2.28
C GLN A 252 14.39 12.34 1.06
N TYR A 253 13.98 11.54 0.06
CA TYR A 253 14.74 11.33 -1.17
C TYR A 253 15.18 12.63 -1.87
N PHE A 254 14.36 13.67 -1.82
CA PHE A 254 14.68 14.95 -2.48
C PHE A 254 15.54 15.86 -1.61
N ALA A 255 15.44 15.77 -0.27
CA ALA A 255 16.23 16.60 0.66
C ALA A 255 17.74 16.47 0.42
N ASP A 256 18.19 15.26 0.05
CA ASP A 256 19.60 14.97 -0.21
C ASP A 256 20.06 15.39 -1.64
N LEU A 257 19.14 15.59 -2.58
CA LEU A 257 19.44 15.81 -4.00
C LEU A 257 19.20 17.24 -4.48
N ILE A 258 18.11 17.87 -4.06
CA ILE A 258 17.70 19.22 -4.49
C ILE A 258 17.08 20.01 -3.35
N LYS A 259 17.35 21.33 -3.32
CA LYS A 259 16.60 22.25 -2.46
C LYS A 259 15.34 22.70 -3.21
N VAL A 260 14.19 22.09 -2.88
CA VAL A 260 12.89 22.42 -3.51
C VAL A 260 12.55 23.90 -3.28
N PRO A 261 12.20 24.69 -4.31
CA PRO A 261 11.94 26.12 -4.17
C PRO A 261 10.66 26.38 -3.35
N LEU A 262 10.63 27.54 -2.68
CA LEU A 262 9.43 28.08 -2.05
C LEU A 262 8.82 29.10 -3.03
N LEU A 263 7.63 28.80 -3.54
CA LEU A 263 6.90 29.76 -4.37
C LEU A 263 6.33 30.87 -3.48
N PRO A 264 6.46 32.15 -3.88
CA PRO A 264 5.93 33.29 -3.13
C PRO A 264 4.39 33.31 -3.17
N GLU A 265 3.75 34.27 -2.50
CA GLU A 265 2.31 34.52 -2.66
C GLU A 265 1.97 34.82 -4.13
N CYS A 266 0.72 34.50 -4.53
CA CYS A 266 0.29 34.67 -5.91
C CYS A 266 0.50 36.13 -6.36
N PRO A 267 1.29 36.39 -7.42
CA PRO A 267 1.57 37.76 -7.85
C PRO A 267 0.28 38.51 -8.23
N ASN A 268 0.11 39.73 -7.70
CA ASN A 268 -1.00 40.57 -8.09
C ASN A 268 -0.69 41.32 -9.40
N PHE A 269 -1.06 40.73 -10.54
CA PHE A 269 -0.84 41.33 -11.86
C PHE A 269 -1.65 42.62 -12.12
N ARG A 270 -2.54 43.03 -11.19
CA ARG A 270 -3.33 44.27 -11.32
C ARG A 270 -2.61 45.49 -10.75
N SER A 271 -1.58 45.31 -9.91
CA SER A 271 -0.72 46.39 -9.42
C SER A 271 0.47 46.57 -10.36
N HIS A 272 0.71 47.81 -10.82
CA HIS A 272 1.69 48.17 -11.86
C HIS A 272 3.16 48.08 -11.44
N THR A 273 3.54 47.16 -10.55
CA THR A 273 4.90 47.12 -9.98
C THR A 273 5.48 45.70 -9.97
N ILE A 274 6.27 45.38 -11.00
CA ILE A 274 7.19 44.23 -11.05
C ILE A 274 8.20 44.24 -9.88
N GLN A 275 8.44 45.40 -9.25
CA GLN A 275 9.51 45.62 -8.27
C GLN A 275 9.44 44.72 -7.01
N THR A 276 8.30 44.11 -6.70
CA THR A 276 8.14 43.23 -5.54
C THR A 276 8.47 41.76 -5.83
N TYR A 277 8.68 41.38 -7.10
CA TYR A 277 8.89 39.98 -7.48
C TYR A 277 10.35 39.54 -7.34
N VAL A 278 10.59 38.49 -6.55
CA VAL A 278 11.89 37.81 -6.40
C VAL A 278 11.77 36.40 -6.98
N ALA A 279 12.67 36.06 -7.90
CA ALA A 279 12.67 34.75 -8.56
C ALA A 279 13.00 33.61 -7.56
N PRO A 280 12.22 32.52 -7.52
CA PRO A 280 12.51 31.38 -6.66
C PRO A 280 13.78 30.64 -7.12
N VAL A 281 14.76 30.51 -6.22
CA VAL A 281 16.06 29.90 -6.50
C VAL A 281 16.00 28.38 -6.25
N LEU A 282 16.18 27.59 -7.30
CA LEU A 282 16.38 26.14 -7.22
C LEU A 282 17.88 25.83 -7.13
N VAL A 283 18.33 25.19 -6.05
CA VAL A 283 19.73 24.72 -5.90
C VAL A 283 19.75 23.21 -6.04
N VAL A 284 20.44 22.72 -7.07
CA VAL A 284 20.74 21.30 -7.27
C VAL A 284 22.12 21.05 -6.67
N GLN A 285 22.25 20.07 -5.76
CA GLN A 285 23.55 19.69 -5.21
C GLN A 285 24.43 19.16 -6.35
N PRO A 286 25.65 19.72 -6.59
CA PRO A 286 26.56 19.16 -7.59
C PRO A 286 27.02 17.76 -7.14
N GLU A 287 26.92 16.78 -8.04
CA GLU A 287 27.44 15.42 -7.81
C GLU A 287 28.94 15.47 -7.44
N PRO A 288 29.43 14.61 -6.52
CA PRO A 288 30.82 14.61 -6.10
C PRO A 288 31.75 14.49 -7.30
N ILE A 289 32.64 15.47 -7.41
CA ILE A 289 33.72 15.53 -8.39
C ILE A 289 34.66 14.36 -8.05
N VAL A 290 34.91 13.48 -9.02
CA VAL A 290 36.07 12.58 -8.93
C VAL A 290 37.26 13.45 -9.26
N ASP A 291 37.81 14.08 -8.22
CA ASP A 291 39.06 14.83 -8.29
C ASP A 291 40.21 13.84 -8.50
N ASP A 292 40.61 13.73 -9.75
CA ASP A 292 41.98 13.40 -10.08
C ASP A 292 42.55 14.69 -10.69
N LEU A 293 43.45 15.36 -9.95
CA LEU A 293 44.60 16.18 -10.42
C LEU A 293 44.95 17.36 -9.47
N VAL A 294 46.03 17.12 -8.70
CA VAL A 294 47.13 18.03 -8.30
C VAL A 294 46.97 18.91 -7.04
N ASN A 295 47.70 18.49 -6.00
CA ASN A 295 48.16 19.24 -4.83
C ASN A 295 49.16 20.35 -5.19
N THR A 296 49.07 21.49 -4.50
CA THR A 296 50.25 22.33 -4.19
C THR A 296 50.11 22.93 -2.78
N ASN A 297 50.93 22.41 -1.85
CA ASN A 297 51.22 23.02 -0.55
C ASN A 297 52.02 24.33 -0.72
N PHE A 298 51.86 25.26 0.22
CA PHE A 298 52.95 26.09 0.72
C PHE A 298 52.75 26.43 2.21
N ASP A 299 53.86 26.41 2.94
CA ASP A 299 54.05 26.38 4.40
C ASP A 299 54.46 27.74 4.99
N ASN A 300 54.40 27.82 6.33
CA ASN A 300 55.18 28.68 7.26
C ASN A 300 54.75 30.16 7.42
N SER A 301 54.80 30.84 8.58
CA SER A 301 55.66 30.74 9.78
C SER A 301 55.15 31.63 10.95
N SER A 302 55.28 31.10 12.17
CA SER A 302 55.73 31.66 13.47
C SER A 302 55.62 33.15 13.88
N GLU A 303 55.18 33.29 15.15
CA GLU A 303 55.70 34.12 16.27
C GLU A 303 55.68 35.67 16.22
N LEU A 304 55.08 36.33 17.24
CA LEU A 304 55.82 36.84 18.42
C LEU A 304 54.90 37.52 19.47
N ASP A 305 55.41 37.50 20.70
CA ASP A 305 54.88 37.89 22.01
C ASP A 305 54.67 39.40 22.29
N GLY A 306 53.93 39.68 23.39
CA GLY A 306 54.23 40.79 24.29
C GLY A 306 53.06 41.69 24.72
N ILE A 307 52.56 41.50 25.94
CA ILE A 307 52.24 42.50 26.99
C ILE A 307 51.54 41.72 28.12
N VAL A 308 52.37 41.00 28.88
CA VAL A 308 52.06 40.40 30.18
C VAL A 308 52.80 41.27 31.19
N VAL A 309 52.12 41.73 32.24
CA VAL A 309 52.68 41.98 33.60
C VAL A 309 51.68 42.71 34.52
N GLN A 310 50.61 43.34 34.02
CA GLN A 310 49.61 43.98 34.91
C GLN A 310 48.30 43.17 35.09
N ARG A 311 48.23 41.98 34.47
CA ARG A 311 47.08 41.07 34.51
C ARG A 311 47.33 39.82 35.37
N VAL A 312 48.51 39.69 35.98
CA VAL A 312 48.98 38.45 36.62
C VAL A 312 48.37 38.24 38.02
N GLU A 313 48.25 39.28 38.85
CA GLU A 313 47.74 39.16 40.23
C GLU A 313 46.23 38.88 40.34
N THR A 314 45.41 39.32 39.38
CA THR A 314 43.97 38.97 39.34
C THR A 314 43.71 37.64 38.64
N LEU A 315 44.64 37.21 37.78
CA LEU A 315 44.56 35.91 37.13
C LEU A 315 44.98 34.77 38.07
N GLU A 316 45.93 34.95 39.00
CA GLU A 316 46.37 33.85 39.89
C GLU A 316 45.24 33.27 40.77
N ASN A 317 44.33 34.09 41.29
CA ASN A 317 43.19 33.61 42.07
C ASN A 317 42.09 32.96 41.21
N ILE A 318 41.88 33.45 39.98
CA ILE A 318 40.97 32.82 38.99
C ILE A 318 41.61 31.55 38.40
N ILE A 319 42.94 31.50 38.31
CA ILE A 319 43.70 30.36 37.82
C ILE A 319 43.61 29.22 38.83
N SER A 320 43.69 29.44 40.15
CA SER A 320 43.53 28.37 41.14
C SER A 320 42.14 27.70 41.07
N ASP A 321 41.06 28.49 41.00
CA ASP A 321 39.69 27.95 40.85
C ASP A 321 39.47 27.30 39.48
N LYS A 322 40.09 27.87 38.43
CA LYS A 322 40.07 27.26 37.10
C LYS A 322 40.97 26.04 37.00
N GLU A 323 42.04 25.93 37.77
CA GLU A 323 42.94 24.77 37.79
C GLU A 323 42.25 23.57 38.42
N GLU A 324 41.49 23.76 39.49
CA GLU A 324 40.67 22.70 40.10
C GLU A 324 39.53 22.25 39.16
N ILE A 325 38.86 23.19 38.48
CA ILE A 325 37.87 22.87 37.44
C ILE A 325 38.54 22.22 36.23
N ILE A 326 39.73 22.68 35.82
CA ILE A 326 40.50 22.09 34.73
C ILE A 326 40.97 20.69 35.11
N GLU A 327 41.28 20.41 36.37
CA GLU A 327 41.71 19.08 36.83
C GLU A 327 40.52 18.11 36.90
N GLN A 328 39.34 18.58 37.32
CA GLN A 328 38.09 17.83 37.22
C GLN A 328 37.65 17.63 35.75
N LEU A 329 37.82 18.62 34.89
CA LEU A 329 37.53 18.51 33.46
C LEU A 329 38.57 17.64 32.76
N LYS A 330 39.84 17.68 33.16
CA LYS A 330 40.91 16.78 32.65
C LYS A 330 40.66 15.35 33.08
N SER A 331 40.23 15.08 34.32
CA SER A 331 39.89 13.72 34.74
C SER A 331 38.64 13.20 34.04
N LYS A 332 37.62 14.06 33.84
CA LYS A 332 36.46 13.73 33.01
C LYS A 332 36.85 13.54 31.55
N LEU A 333 37.76 14.36 31.01
CA LEU A 333 38.29 14.22 29.65
C LEU A 333 39.06 12.91 29.51
N ASP A 334 39.85 12.50 30.51
CA ASP A 334 40.56 11.22 30.51
C ASP A 334 39.60 10.02 30.61
N ILE A 335 38.53 10.13 31.41
CA ILE A 335 37.46 9.12 31.47
C ILE A 335 36.70 9.06 30.14
N PHE A 336 36.40 10.21 29.53
CA PHE A 336 35.75 10.25 28.22
C PHE A 336 36.68 9.76 27.11
N LYS A 337 37.97 10.03 27.20
CA LYS A 337 38.99 9.59 26.26
C LYS A 337 39.20 8.09 26.35
N THR A 338 39.33 7.53 27.57
CA THR A 338 39.37 6.07 27.75
C THR A 338 38.09 5.39 27.27
N LYS A 339 36.90 5.96 27.51
CA LYS A 339 35.65 5.45 26.93
C LYS A 339 35.60 5.58 25.41
N TYR A 340 36.15 6.65 24.85
CA TYR A 340 36.25 6.84 23.41
C TYR A 340 37.20 5.83 22.79
N ASP A 341 38.36 5.61 23.41
CA ASP A 341 39.37 4.63 22.99
C ASP A 341 38.80 3.20 23.08
N GLU A 342 38.08 2.85 24.15
CA GLU A 342 37.35 1.58 24.27
C GLU A 342 36.29 1.42 23.17
N LEU A 343 35.55 2.50 22.88
CA LEU A 343 34.53 2.50 21.83
C LEU A 343 35.15 2.40 20.44
N GLU A 344 36.30 3.06 20.21
CA GLU A 344 37.07 2.99 18.96
C GLU A 344 37.66 1.59 18.75
N VAL A 345 38.19 0.96 19.81
CA VAL A 345 38.64 -0.44 19.76
C VAL A 345 37.48 -1.38 19.47
N ASN A 346 36.31 -1.16 20.07
CA ASN A 346 35.11 -1.95 19.78
C ASN A 346 34.64 -1.78 18.33
N TYR A 347 34.57 -0.54 17.82
CA TYR A 347 34.22 -0.30 16.42
C TYR A 347 35.28 -0.86 15.46
N SER A 348 36.56 -0.78 15.80
CA SER A 348 37.65 -1.38 15.01
C SER A 348 37.55 -2.91 14.97
N ARG A 349 37.15 -3.54 16.09
CA ARG A 349 36.87 -4.98 16.18
C ARG A 349 35.66 -5.36 15.32
N ASP A 350 34.56 -4.62 15.41
CA ASP A 350 33.34 -4.88 14.65
C ASP A 350 33.56 -4.65 13.14
N ILE A 351 34.30 -3.60 12.76
CA ILE A 351 34.72 -3.36 11.38
C ILE A 351 35.59 -4.50 10.88
N SER A 352 36.54 -4.98 11.68
CA SER A 352 37.40 -6.13 11.30
C SER A 352 36.59 -7.42 11.14
N GLU A 353 35.58 -7.64 11.98
CA GLU A 353 34.68 -8.79 11.89
C GLU A 353 33.76 -8.71 10.65
N LEU A 354 33.20 -7.52 10.38
CA LEU A 354 32.43 -7.25 9.16
C LEU A 354 33.29 -7.34 7.89
N GLN A 355 34.56 -6.93 7.95
CA GLN A 355 35.50 -7.11 6.84
C GLN A 355 35.81 -8.60 6.61
N ARG A 356 36.04 -9.39 7.66
CA ARG A 356 36.21 -10.85 7.54
C ARG A 356 34.98 -11.51 6.95
N ASN A 357 33.78 -11.15 7.41
CA ASN A 357 32.53 -11.68 6.88
C ASN A 357 32.31 -11.28 5.42
N ASN A 358 32.60 -10.02 5.05
CA ASN A 358 32.57 -9.60 3.65
C ASN A 358 33.57 -10.35 2.78
N THR A 359 34.79 -10.61 3.27
CA THR A 359 35.76 -11.41 2.51
C THR A 359 35.33 -12.86 2.35
N ALA A 360 34.73 -13.46 3.38
CA ALA A 360 34.18 -14.82 3.32
C ALA A 360 33.01 -14.90 2.31
N LEU A 361 32.05 -13.98 2.40
CA LEU A 361 30.94 -13.88 1.46
C LEU A 361 31.40 -13.54 0.04
N SER A 362 32.43 -12.71 -0.13
CA SER A 362 33.01 -12.41 -1.44
C SER A 362 33.69 -13.64 -2.05
N ASN A 363 34.35 -14.47 -1.24
CA ASN A 363 34.96 -15.72 -1.69
C ASN A 363 33.89 -16.78 -2.03
N GLU A 364 32.83 -16.86 -1.24
CA GLU A 364 31.68 -17.73 -1.52
C GLU A 364 30.94 -17.27 -2.79
N LEU A 365 30.79 -15.96 -2.99
CA LEU A 365 30.25 -15.37 -4.22
C LEU A 365 31.16 -15.66 -5.43
N ALA A 366 32.48 -15.60 -5.27
CA ALA A 366 33.43 -15.94 -6.33
C ALA A 366 33.32 -17.42 -6.71
N SER A 367 33.29 -18.32 -5.72
CA SER A 367 33.14 -19.77 -5.90
C SER A 367 31.81 -20.13 -6.57
N THR A 368 30.70 -19.52 -6.13
CA THR A 368 29.37 -19.75 -6.75
C THR A 368 29.28 -19.17 -8.16
N ASN A 369 29.92 -18.03 -8.45
CA ASN A 369 30.02 -17.49 -9.81
C ASN A 369 30.85 -18.40 -10.72
N GLU A 370 31.94 -18.98 -10.23
CA GLU A 370 32.79 -19.91 -10.97
C GLU A 370 32.04 -21.23 -11.27
N MET A 371 31.26 -21.73 -10.30
CA MET A 371 30.36 -22.87 -10.49
C MET A 371 29.25 -22.55 -11.51
N CYS A 372 28.65 -21.36 -11.45
CA CYS A 372 27.64 -20.91 -12.42
C CYS A 372 28.23 -20.74 -13.83
N SER A 373 29.47 -20.24 -13.94
CA SER A 373 30.18 -20.13 -15.22
C SER A 373 30.50 -21.51 -15.78
N SER A 374 30.90 -22.46 -14.94
CA SER A 374 31.15 -23.86 -15.35
C SER A 374 29.87 -24.56 -15.80
N MET A 375 28.76 -24.36 -15.08
CA MET A 375 27.43 -24.84 -15.48
C MET A 375 26.95 -24.21 -16.80
N ARG A 376 27.25 -22.92 -17.03
CA ARG A 376 26.95 -22.25 -18.31
C ARG A 376 27.80 -22.80 -19.45
N LEU A 377 29.10 -23.00 -19.25
CA LEU A 377 29.96 -23.60 -20.28
C LEU A 377 29.52 -25.04 -20.60
N ALA A 378 29.17 -25.84 -19.58
CA ALA A 378 28.62 -27.18 -19.78
C ALA A 378 27.27 -27.16 -20.51
N LYS A 379 26.42 -26.17 -20.20
CA LYS A 379 25.15 -25.94 -20.91
C LYS A 379 25.39 -25.53 -22.36
N ASP A 380 26.29 -24.58 -22.61
CA ASP A 380 26.62 -24.10 -23.96
C ASP A 380 27.28 -25.23 -24.78
N GLU A 381 28.07 -26.10 -24.15
CA GLU A 381 28.64 -27.30 -24.77
C GLU A 381 27.57 -28.36 -25.07
N LEU A 382 26.60 -28.57 -24.18
CA LEU A 382 25.43 -29.41 -24.43
C LEU A 382 24.52 -28.83 -25.52
N GLU A 383 24.32 -27.50 -25.57
CA GLU A 383 23.56 -26.80 -26.60
C GLU A 383 24.28 -26.85 -27.95
N LEU A 384 25.61 -26.76 -27.97
CA LEU A 384 26.42 -26.93 -29.17
C LEU A 384 26.42 -28.39 -29.65
N GLN A 385 26.43 -29.38 -28.74
CA GLN A 385 26.24 -30.79 -29.08
C GLN A 385 24.82 -31.06 -29.63
N LEU A 386 23.79 -30.41 -29.07
CA LEU A 386 22.43 -30.43 -29.61
C LEU A 386 22.34 -29.79 -31.00
N SER A 387 23.02 -28.66 -31.21
CA SER A 387 23.07 -27.94 -32.49
C SER A 387 23.90 -28.66 -33.56
N ASN A 388 24.91 -29.45 -33.18
CA ASN A 388 25.81 -30.18 -34.08
C ASN A 388 25.33 -31.60 -34.42
N THR A 389 24.07 -31.95 -34.13
CA THR A 389 23.49 -33.26 -34.49
C THR A 389 22.52 -33.14 -35.68
N PRO A 390 23.01 -32.93 -36.93
CA PRO A 390 22.14 -32.85 -38.12
C PRO A 390 21.46 -34.18 -38.48
N THR A 391 21.87 -35.29 -37.87
CA THR A 391 21.30 -36.64 -38.09
C THR A 391 19.94 -36.87 -37.42
N LEU A 392 19.58 -36.09 -36.39
CA LEU A 392 18.30 -36.28 -35.68
C LEU A 392 17.17 -35.43 -36.30
N ASN A 393 17.44 -34.19 -36.71
CA ASN A 393 16.43 -33.36 -37.40
C ASN A 393 16.04 -33.92 -38.77
N GLN A 394 16.97 -34.56 -39.49
CA GLN A 394 16.67 -35.23 -40.75
C GLN A 394 15.85 -36.52 -40.54
N LYS A 395 16.13 -37.28 -39.47
CA LYS A 395 15.30 -38.44 -39.07
C LYS A 395 13.92 -38.05 -38.56
N VAL A 396 13.80 -36.95 -37.83
CA VAL A 396 12.50 -36.45 -37.36
C VAL A 396 11.63 -35.97 -38.52
N LEU A 397 12.20 -35.28 -39.50
CA LEU A 397 11.49 -34.91 -40.74
C LEU A 397 11.09 -36.15 -41.56
N GLU A 398 11.98 -37.14 -41.71
CA GLU A 398 11.66 -38.40 -42.42
C GLU A 398 10.61 -39.25 -41.65
N ASP A 399 10.66 -39.26 -40.33
CA ASP A 399 9.71 -39.98 -39.49
C ASP A 399 8.36 -39.25 -39.40
N GLU A 400 8.33 -37.92 -39.43
CA GLU A 400 7.10 -37.13 -39.61
C GLU A 400 6.46 -37.38 -40.97
N GLU A 401 7.25 -37.44 -42.05
CA GLU A 401 6.73 -37.72 -43.40
C GLU A 401 6.21 -39.17 -43.50
N LYS A 402 6.88 -40.13 -42.85
CA LYS A 402 6.38 -41.51 -42.69
C LYS A 402 5.12 -41.60 -41.84
N LEU A 403 5.01 -40.82 -40.76
CA LEU A 403 3.81 -40.76 -39.91
C LEU A 403 2.64 -40.17 -40.68
N LYS A 404 2.88 -39.15 -41.51
CA LYS A 404 1.86 -38.54 -42.39
C LYS A 404 1.37 -39.53 -43.44
N LEU A 405 2.29 -40.26 -44.10
CA LEU A 405 1.95 -41.34 -45.04
C LEU A 405 1.26 -42.52 -44.36
N SER A 406 1.63 -42.84 -43.11
CA SER A 406 0.98 -43.88 -42.30
C SER A 406 -0.43 -43.45 -41.88
N ALA A 407 -0.63 -42.18 -41.52
CA ALA A 407 -1.93 -41.60 -41.20
C ALA A 407 -2.86 -41.58 -42.44
N GLU A 408 -2.35 -41.22 -43.62
CA GLU A 408 -3.11 -41.33 -44.88
C GLU A 408 -3.46 -42.78 -45.24
N LYS A 409 -2.53 -43.73 -44.98
CA LYS A 409 -2.81 -45.17 -45.13
C LYS A 409 -3.86 -45.63 -44.13
N PHE A 410 -3.82 -45.14 -42.89
CA PHE A 410 -4.79 -45.47 -41.85
C PHE A 410 -6.18 -44.89 -42.18
N ASP A 411 -6.26 -43.68 -42.72
CA ASP A 411 -7.53 -43.10 -43.18
C ASP A 411 -8.09 -43.82 -44.41
N LYS A 412 -7.24 -44.26 -45.35
CA LYS A 412 -7.66 -45.15 -46.44
C LYS A 412 -8.15 -46.50 -45.90
N LEU A 413 -7.46 -47.08 -44.91
CA LEU A 413 -7.84 -48.34 -44.28
C LEU A 413 -9.14 -48.19 -43.49
N LYS A 414 -9.33 -47.06 -42.81
CA LYS A 414 -10.57 -46.69 -42.11
C LYS A 414 -11.72 -46.55 -43.11
N THR A 415 -11.48 -45.90 -44.25
CA THR A 415 -12.45 -45.79 -45.35
C THR A 415 -12.82 -47.17 -45.89
N MET A 416 -11.84 -48.04 -46.11
CA MET A 416 -12.03 -49.43 -46.54
C MET A 416 -12.76 -50.27 -45.46
N TYR A 417 -12.48 -50.04 -44.18
CA TYR A 417 -13.15 -50.72 -43.07
C TYR A 417 -14.60 -50.26 -42.94
N THR A 418 -14.89 -48.97 -43.15
CA THR A 418 -16.29 -48.49 -43.28
C THR A 418 -16.97 -49.09 -44.51
N GLN A 419 -16.29 -49.20 -45.65
CA GLN A 419 -16.85 -49.85 -46.83
C GLN A 419 -17.15 -51.34 -46.59
N ILE A 420 -16.23 -52.09 -45.97
CA ILE A 420 -16.43 -53.50 -45.62
C ILE A 420 -17.54 -53.64 -44.56
N ARG A 421 -17.60 -52.73 -43.58
CA ARG A 421 -18.69 -52.71 -42.60
C ARG A 421 -20.03 -52.45 -43.26
N ASP A 422 -20.10 -51.52 -44.19
CA ASP A 422 -21.32 -51.18 -44.92
C ASP A 422 -21.71 -52.31 -45.90
N GLU A 423 -20.74 -52.99 -46.53
CA GLU A 423 -20.95 -54.24 -47.26
C GLU A 423 -21.45 -55.37 -46.34
N HIS A 424 -20.89 -55.52 -45.14
CA HIS A 424 -21.34 -56.51 -44.18
C HIS A 424 -22.76 -56.23 -43.69
N ILE A 425 -23.11 -54.95 -43.45
CA ILE A 425 -24.48 -54.52 -43.13
C ILE A 425 -25.42 -54.82 -44.31
N ASN A 426 -24.98 -54.59 -45.56
CA ASN A 426 -25.76 -54.92 -46.75
C ASN A 426 -25.90 -56.42 -46.96
N LEU A 427 -24.87 -57.22 -46.68
CA LEU A 427 -24.91 -58.69 -46.71
C LEU A 427 -25.80 -59.25 -45.59
N LEU A 428 -25.81 -58.65 -44.40
CA LEU A 428 -26.75 -59.00 -43.33
C LEU A 428 -28.21 -58.67 -43.72
N ARG A 429 -28.43 -57.55 -44.42
CA ARG A 429 -29.75 -57.23 -45.00
C ARG A 429 -30.14 -58.24 -46.09
N GLN A 430 -29.22 -58.61 -46.99
CA GLN A 430 -29.45 -59.68 -47.98
C GLN A 430 -29.64 -61.05 -47.35
N GLN A 431 -28.96 -61.38 -46.25
CA GLN A 431 -29.14 -62.62 -45.50
C GLN A 431 -30.51 -62.62 -44.81
N SER A 432 -30.98 -61.48 -44.29
CA SER A 432 -32.34 -61.32 -43.77
C SER A 432 -33.39 -61.56 -44.87
N ASP A 433 -33.20 -60.98 -46.06
CA ASP A 433 -34.11 -61.18 -47.19
C ASP A 433 -34.03 -62.59 -47.80
N SER A 434 -32.85 -63.22 -47.79
CA SER A 434 -32.66 -64.62 -48.20
C SER A 434 -33.26 -65.58 -47.18
N SER A 435 -33.19 -65.27 -45.89
CA SER A 435 -33.83 -66.03 -44.81
C SER A 435 -35.37 -65.94 -44.92
N LYS A 436 -35.92 -64.77 -45.31
CA LYS A 436 -37.36 -64.63 -45.66
C LYS A 436 -37.78 -65.41 -46.90
N ARG A 437 -36.89 -65.60 -47.88
CA ARG A 437 -37.14 -66.48 -49.04
C ARG A 437 -37.06 -67.96 -48.64
N LEU A 438 -36.10 -68.33 -47.78
CA LEU A 438 -35.93 -69.68 -47.25
C LEU A 438 -37.12 -70.11 -46.36
N THR A 439 -37.74 -69.19 -45.61
CA THR A 439 -38.95 -69.51 -44.85
C THR A 439 -40.17 -69.75 -45.76
N LYS A 440 -40.27 -69.03 -46.88
CA LYS A 440 -41.29 -69.32 -47.91
C LYS A 440 -41.07 -70.68 -48.58
N GLU A 441 -39.82 -71.04 -48.92
CA GLU A 441 -39.51 -72.36 -49.46
C GLU A 441 -39.66 -73.49 -48.44
N LYS A 442 -39.38 -73.26 -47.14
CA LYS A 442 -39.65 -74.26 -46.09
C LYS A 442 -41.15 -74.55 -45.93
N GLN A 443 -42.01 -73.57 -46.18
CA GLN A 443 -43.46 -73.74 -46.15
C GLN A 443 -43.92 -74.65 -47.31
N THR A 444 -43.40 -74.46 -48.52
CA THR A 444 -43.67 -75.34 -49.67
C THR A 444 -43.04 -76.74 -49.52
N ASN A 445 -41.89 -76.85 -48.85
CA ASN A 445 -41.25 -78.15 -48.60
C ASN A 445 -41.97 -78.97 -47.52
N SER A 446 -42.74 -78.31 -46.63
CA SER A 446 -43.60 -79.01 -45.66
C SER A 446 -44.81 -79.68 -46.32
N GLU A 447 -45.31 -79.11 -47.42
CA GLU A 447 -46.41 -79.68 -48.22
C GLU A 447 -45.92 -80.92 -49.01
N LEU A 448 -44.71 -80.89 -49.57
CA LEU A 448 -44.08 -82.05 -50.25
C LEU A 448 -43.66 -83.17 -49.28
N MET A 449 -43.35 -82.86 -48.02
CA MET A 449 -43.03 -83.86 -46.98
C MET A 449 -44.23 -84.72 -46.55
N LEU A 450 -45.46 -84.25 -46.75
CA LEU A 450 -46.66 -85.07 -46.55
C LEU A 450 -46.82 -86.11 -47.66
N GLU A 451 -46.31 -85.84 -48.86
CA GLU A 451 -46.36 -86.74 -50.02
C GLU A 451 -45.28 -87.85 -49.94
N ILE A 452 -44.09 -87.54 -49.40
CA ILE A 452 -42.99 -88.52 -49.20
C ILE A 452 -43.28 -89.54 -48.08
N LYS A 453 -44.11 -89.18 -47.08
CA LYS A 453 -44.52 -90.14 -46.03
C LYS A 453 -45.43 -91.25 -46.56
N SER A 454 -46.14 -91.02 -47.67
CA SER A 454 -46.94 -92.05 -48.34
C SER A 454 -46.08 -93.11 -49.02
N LEU A 455 -44.90 -92.73 -49.55
CA LEU A 455 -44.05 -93.60 -50.38
C LEU A 455 -43.04 -94.45 -49.58
N ASN A 456 -42.72 -94.07 -48.34
CA ASN A 456 -41.79 -94.83 -47.49
C ASN A 456 -42.42 -96.08 -46.83
N HIS A 457 -43.73 -96.26 -46.93
CA HIS A 457 -44.39 -97.49 -46.50
C HIS A 457 -44.03 -98.68 -47.41
N ASP A 458 -43.78 -98.42 -48.70
CA ASP A 458 -43.58 -99.46 -49.71
C ASP A 458 -42.14 -100.02 -49.77
N MET A 459 -41.15 -99.35 -49.17
CA MET A 459 -39.73 -99.78 -49.24
C MET A 459 -39.31 -100.77 -48.14
N SER A 460 -40.17 -101.07 -47.16
CA SER A 460 -39.82 -101.93 -46.02
C SER A 460 -39.82 -103.44 -46.32
N GLU A 461 -40.32 -103.88 -47.48
CA GLU A 461 -40.45 -105.31 -47.82
C GLU A 461 -39.19 -105.95 -48.44
N LEU A 462 -38.21 -105.17 -48.93
CA LEU A 462 -37.14 -105.70 -49.79
C LEU A 462 -35.80 -106.05 -49.10
N LYS A 463 -35.70 -105.94 -47.77
CA LYS A 463 -34.40 -106.07 -47.05
C LYS A 463 -34.07 -107.49 -46.55
N GLY A 464 -34.91 -108.50 -46.81
CA GLY A 464 -34.81 -109.85 -46.24
C GLY A 464 -34.18 -110.95 -47.12
N HIS A 465 -33.36 -110.65 -48.14
CA HIS A 465 -32.92 -111.65 -49.14
C HIS A 465 -31.40 -111.77 -49.38
N ILE A 466 -30.53 -111.21 -48.53
CA ILE A 466 -29.07 -111.19 -48.79
C ILE A 466 -28.25 -112.10 -47.85
N ASP A 467 -28.86 -112.71 -46.84
CA ASP A 467 -28.16 -113.49 -45.79
C ASP A 467 -27.87 -114.98 -46.12
N GLU A 468 -28.03 -115.45 -47.37
CA GLU A 468 -28.03 -116.90 -47.71
C GLU A 468 -26.79 -117.43 -48.49
N LEU A 469 -25.73 -116.63 -48.70
CA LEU A 469 -24.53 -117.06 -49.46
C LEU A 469 -23.23 -117.10 -48.62
N THR A 470 -23.36 -117.54 -47.37
CA THR A 470 -22.27 -117.77 -46.39
C THR A 470 -21.77 -119.22 -46.32
N GLU A 471 -22.17 -120.08 -47.24
CA GLU A 471 -21.72 -121.47 -47.30
C GLU A 471 -21.26 -121.73 -48.74
N ASN A 472 -20.10 -122.29 -49.04
CA ASN A 472 -19.42 -123.35 -48.35
C ASN A 472 -18.07 -123.56 -49.08
N ASN A 473 -17.00 -123.76 -48.31
CA ASN A 473 -15.93 -124.70 -48.67
C ASN A 473 -14.90 -124.38 -49.78
N SER A 474 -14.19 -123.25 -49.74
CA SER A 474 -12.85 -123.22 -50.39
C SER A 474 -11.79 -122.39 -49.66
N ASN A 475 -11.94 -122.25 -48.34
CA ASN A 475 -11.19 -121.31 -47.54
C ASN A 475 -9.97 -121.88 -46.77
N LEU A 476 -9.57 -123.16 -46.88
CA LEU A 476 -8.68 -123.70 -45.84
C LEU A 476 -7.29 -124.23 -46.24
N LEU A 477 -6.91 -124.30 -47.53
CA LEU A 477 -5.60 -124.86 -47.93
C LEU A 477 -4.55 -123.87 -48.46
N LYS A 478 -4.90 -122.63 -48.82
CA LYS A 478 -3.94 -121.64 -49.40
C LYS A 478 -3.45 -120.57 -48.42
N ARG A 479 -4.00 -120.52 -47.20
CA ARG A 479 -3.73 -119.45 -46.23
C ARG A 479 -2.57 -119.73 -45.25
N ILE A 480 -1.98 -120.93 -45.28
CA ILE A 480 -0.90 -121.32 -44.36
C ILE A 480 0.49 -120.89 -44.87
N ASP A 481 0.72 -120.86 -46.18
CA ASP A 481 2.06 -120.54 -46.73
C ASP A 481 2.36 -119.03 -46.78
N GLU A 482 1.34 -118.17 -46.93
CA GLU A 482 1.49 -116.70 -47.01
C GLU A 482 1.74 -116.03 -45.64
N GLN A 483 1.44 -116.69 -44.51
CA GLN A 483 1.65 -116.10 -43.17
C GLN A 483 3.10 -116.18 -42.66
N SER A 484 3.97 -116.95 -43.31
CA SER A 484 5.38 -117.09 -42.91
C SER A 484 6.27 -115.92 -43.35
N GLU A 485 5.97 -115.25 -44.47
CA GLU A 485 6.73 -114.08 -44.96
C GLU A 485 6.38 -112.77 -44.24
N HIS A 486 5.16 -112.63 -43.72
CA HIS A 486 4.74 -111.42 -43.00
C HIS A 486 5.32 -111.33 -41.58
N PHE A 487 5.70 -112.45 -40.96
CA PHE A 487 6.32 -112.48 -39.62
C PHE A 487 7.74 -111.86 -39.61
N ILE A 488 8.53 -112.09 -40.68
CA ILE A 488 9.91 -111.58 -40.80
C ILE A 488 9.94 -110.05 -41.00
N LYS A 489 8.92 -109.45 -41.65
CA LYS A 489 8.79 -107.99 -41.80
C LYS A 489 8.25 -107.29 -40.54
N PHE A 490 7.52 -108.01 -39.68
CA PHE A 490 7.01 -107.46 -38.42
C PHE A 490 8.10 -107.37 -37.35
N GLU A 491 9.04 -108.32 -37.32
CA GLU A 491 10.21 -108.30 -36.43
C GLU A 491 11.19 -107.15 -36.71
N SER A 492 11.40 -106.78 -37.98
CA SER A 492 12.28 -105.64 -38.33
C SER A 492 11.68 -104.30 -37.93
N LEU A 493 10.36 -104.12 -38.09
CA LEU A 493 9.66 -102.89 -37.71
C LEU A 493 9.55 -102.73 -36.18
N GLN A 494 9.46 -103.84 -35.45
CA GLN A 494 9.48 -103.84 -33.98
C GLN A 494 10.86 -103.45 -33.42
N LYS A 495 11.94 -103.76 -34.15
CA LYS A 495 13.30 -103.38 -33.78
C LYS A 495 13.57 -101.89 -33.99
N ASP A 496 13.11 -101.32 -35.11
CA ASP A 496 13.26 -99.88 -35.42
C ASP A 496 12.39 -98.99 -34.53
N LEU A 497 11.21 -99.46 -34.08
CA LEU A 497 10.40 -98.75 -33.08
C LEU A 497 11.09 -98.74 -31.71
N ARG A 498 11.73 -99.84 -31.30
CA ARG A 498 12.46 -99.93 -30.02
C ARG A 498 13.65 -98.97 -29.97
N THR A 499 14.44 -98.89 -31.04
CA THR A 499 15.60 -97.97 -31.10
C THR A 499 15.18 -96.50 -31.04
N ASN A 500 14.07 -96.12 -31.70
CA ASN A 500 13.54 -94.76 -31.62
C ASN A 500 12.98 -94.42 -30.22
N PHE A 501 12.37 -95.39 -29.52
CA PHE A 501 11.95 -95.19 -28.14
C PHE A 501 13.13 -95.08 -27.18
N GLU A 502 14.20 -95.88 -27.35
CA GLU A 502 15.43 -95.77 -26.56
C GLU A 502 16.16 -94.44 -26.75
N GLU A 503 16.25 -93.91 -27.98
CA GLU A 503 16.82 -92.57 -28.23
C GLU A 503 15.97 -91.43 -27.62
N THR A 504 14.66 -91.58 -27.62
CA THR A 504 13.75 -90.57 -27.02
C THR A 504 13.82 -90.60 -25.49
N ILE A 505 13.99 -91.79 -24.89
CA ILE A 505 14.21 -91.94 -23.45
C ILE A 505 15.56 -91.33 -23.05
N GLN A 506 16.62 -91.57 -23.83
CA GLN A 506 17.94 -90.99 -23.56
C GLN A 506 17.94 -89.45 -23.58
N LYS A 507 17.27 -88.83 -24.56
CA LYS A 507 17.11 -87.36 -24.59
C LYS A 507 16.28 -86.82 -23.42
N LYS A 508 15.27 -87.57 -22.97
CA LYS A 508 14.45 -87.19 -21.80
C LYS A 508 15.21 -87.33 -20.48
N ASP A 509 16.12 -88.30 -20.38
CA ASP A 509 17.00 -88.44 -19.22
C ASP A 509 18.06 -87.33 -19.17
N GLU A 510 18.60 -86.90 -20.30
CA GLU A 510 19.49 -85.73 -20.39
C GLU A 510 18.78 -84.41 -20.01
N GLU A 511 17.54 -84.20 -20.45
CA GLU A 511 16.69 -83.08 -20.01
C GLU A 511 16.39 -83.13 -18.49
N ASN A 512 16.15 -84.32 -17.93
CA ASN A 512 15.92 -84.50 -16.49
C ASN A 512 17.16 -84.19 -15.65
N ILE A 513 18.36 -84.54 -16.14
CA ILE A 513 19.63 -84.21 -15.47
C ILE A 513 19.85 -82.69 -15.48
N SER A 514 19.54 -82.02 -16.59
CA SER A 514 19.56 -80.55 -16.69
C SER A 514 18.57 -79.91 -15.70
N LEU A 515 17.32 -80.38 -15.63
CA LEU A 515 16.33 -79.88 -14.68
C LEU A 515 16.73 -80.14 -13.21
N HIS A 516 17.38 -81.27 -12.93
CA HIS A 516 17.84 -81.58 -11.58
C HIS A 516 18.93 -80.59 -11.12
N SER A 517 19.82 -80.17 -12.03
CA SER A 517 20.84 -79.17 -11.75
C SER A 517 20.27 -77.78 -11.46
N THR A 518 19.20 -77.37 -12.16
CA THR A 518 18.55 -76.07 -11.94
C THR A 518 17.73 -76.06 -10.66
N VAL A 519 17.09 -77.19 -10.30
CA VAL A 519 16.41 -77.36 -9.01
C VAL A 519 17.39 -77.30 -7.84
N GLN A 520 18.61 -77.87 -7.97
CA GLN A 520 19.65 -77.72 -6.96
C GLN A 520 20.14 -76.27 -6.81
N GLN A 521 20.29 -75.52 -7.92
CA GLN A 521 20.66 -74.10 -7.87
C GLN A 521 19.57 -73.23 -7.22
N LEU A 522 18.28 -73.54 -7.46
CA LEU A 522 17.16 -72.84 -6.83
C LEU A 522 17.08 -73.11 -5.32
N LYS A 523 17.34 -74.34 -4.87
CA LYS A 523 17.44 -74.67 -3.44
C LYS A 523 18.60 -73.95 -2.74
N ALA A 524 19.74 -73.78 -3.39
CA ALA A 524 20.85 -73.02 -2.84
C ALA A 524 20.49 -71.52 -2.64
N LYS A 525 19.78 -70.92 -3.62
CA LYS A 525 19.28 -69.55 -3.50
C LYS A 525 18.18 -69.39 -2.45
N GLU A 526 17.35 -70.40 -2.24
CA GLU A 526 16.32 -70.39 -1.18
C GLU A 526 16.96 -70.34 0.22
N ILE A 527 18.08 -71.04 0.42
CA ILE A 527 18.85 -71.00 1.67
C ILE A 527 19.52 -69.63 1.88
N GLU A 528 20.04 -69.00 0.82
CA GLU A 528 20.58 -67.63 0.91
C GLU A 528 19.51 -66.59 1.23
N LEU A 529 18.30 -66.74 0.67
CA LEU A 529 17.17 -65.86 0.96
C LEU A 529 16.73 -65.96 2.43
N GLU A 530 16.69 -67.17 2.99
CA GLU A 530 16.32 -67.38 4.39
C GLU A 530 17.39 -66.83 5.35
N ASN A 531 18.67 -66.93 4.98
CA ASN A 531 19.75 -66.28 5.74
C ASN A 531 19.63 -64.75 5.73
N HIS A 532 19.34 -64.13 4.58
CA HIS A 532 19.10 -62.69 4.48
C HIS A 532 17.87 -62.25 5.28
N LYS A 533 16.82 -63.06 5.32
CA LYS A 533 15.62 -62.80 6.11
C LYS A 533 15.92 -62.81 7.62
N SER A 534 16.75 -63.75 8.09
CA SER A 534 17.17 -63.79 9.49
C SER A 534 18.07 -62.59 9.88
N GLN A 535 18.92 -62.12 8.98
CA GLN A 535 19.72 -60.91 9.16
C GLN A 535 18.84 -59.65 9.21
N LEU A 536 17.83 -59.57 8.34
CA LEU A 536 16.89 -58.45 8.35
C LEU A 536 16.11 -58.41 9.67
N GLN A 537 15.66 -59.56 10.17
CA GLN A 537 14.93 -59.65 11.43
C GLN A 537 15.77 -59.20 12.64
N THR A 538 17.05 -59.57 12.68
CA THR A 538 17.97 -59.09 13.73
C THR A 538 18.30 -57.60 13.60
N THR A 539 18.30 -57.02 12.39
CA THR A 539 18.45 -55.56 12.23
C THR A 539 17.21 -54.78 12.68
N VAL A 540 16.01 -55.33 12.45
CA VAL A 540 14.75 -54.72 12.90
C VAL A 540 14.69 -54.69 14.43
N GLU A 541 15.08 -55.77 15.11
CA GLU A 541 15.11 -55.82 16.58
C GLU A 541 16.09 -54.79 17.19
N LYS A 542 17.25 -54.58 16.55
CA LYS A 542 18.21 -53.53 16.97
C LYS A 542 17.65 -52.13 16.74
N LEU A 543 16.89 -51.93 15.65
CA LEU A 543 16.26 -50.65 15.35
C LEU A 543 15.17 -50.31 16.38
N THR A 544 14.34 -51.29 16.76
CA THR A 544 13.33 -51.11 17.81
C THR A 544 13.93 -50.76 19.17
N GLN A 545 15.07 -51.36 19.53
CA GLN A 545 15.79 -51.00 20.76
C GLN A 545 16.35 -49.58 20.71
N ALA A 546 16.82 -49.12 19.55
CA ALA A 546 17.28 -47.73 19.38
C ALA A 546 16.11 -46.74 19.45
N GLU A 547 14.95 -47.08 18.89
CA GLU A 547 13.73 -46.26 18.97
C GLU A 547 13.23 -46.09 20.42
N ASP A 548 13.29 -47.13 21.23
CA ASP A 548 12.89 -47.06 22.65
C ASP A 548 13.86 -46.18 23.47
N ILE A 549 15.16 -46.22 23.16
CA ILE A 549 16.16 -45.33 23.80
C ILE A 549 15.93 -43.87 23.39
N ILE A 550 15.58 -43.62 22.12
CA ILE A 550 15.25 -42.27 21.63
C ILE A 550 14.00 -41.74 22.32
N LYS A 551 12.95 -42.55 22.44
CA LYS A 551 11.72 -42.16 23.17
C LYS A 551 11.99 -41.80 24.63
N ALA A 552 12.81 -42.60 25.33
CA ALA A 552 13.19 -42.29 26.71
C ALA A 552 13.98 -40.97 26.82
N LYS A 553 14.82 -40.65 25.83
CA LYS A 553 15.55 -39.38 25.77
C LYS A 553 14.66 -38.20 25.41
N ASP A 554 13.68 -38.39 24.54
CA ASP A 554 12.67 -37.37 24.22
C ASP A 554 11.82 -37.02 25.45
N GLU A 555 11.41 -38.00 26.25
CA GLU A 555 10.69 -37.76 27.50
C GLU A 555 11.53 -36.98 28.53
N GLU A 556 12.83 -37.26 28.61
CA GLU A 556 13.78 -36.52 29.46
C GLU A 556 13.95 -35.07 28.96
N ILE A 557 14.08 -34.87 27.65
CA ILE A 557 14.19 -33.54 27.03
C ILE A 557 12.89 -32.73 27.24
N GLN A 558 11.72 -33.34 27.06
CA GLN A 558 10.44 -32.67 27.31
C GLN A 558 10.30 -32.22 28.77
N LYS A 559 10.75 -33.03 29.73
CA LYS A 559 10.72 -32.67 31.15
C LYS A 559 11.68 -31.51 31.47
N ASN A 560 12.85 -31.48 30.84
CA ASN A 560 13.81 -30.38 30.98
C ASN A 560 13.30 -29.09 30.31
N LEU A 561 12.68 -29.19 29.13
CA LEU A 561 12.03 -28.05 28.47
C LEU A 561 10.93 -27.45 29.33
N ALA A 562 10.06 -28.28 29.91
CA ALA A 562 9.00 -27.80 30.81
C ALA A 562 9.57 -27.11 32.07
N HIS A 563 10.73 -27.55 32.57
CA HIS A 563 11.43 -26.90 33.68
C HIS A 563 11.97 -25.53 33.28
N TYR A 564 12.68 -25.44 32.14
CA TYR A 564 13.23 -24.17 31.64
C TYR A 564 12.13 -23.18 31.22
N GLU A 565 11.02 -23.64 30.66
CA GLU A 565 9.86 -22.79 30.38
C GLU A 565 9.27 -22.19 31.66
N LYS A 566 9.21 -22.97 32.74
CA LYS A 566 8.74 -22.48 34.05
C LYS A 566 9.71 -21.44 34.63
N GLU A 567 11.01 -21.67 34.56
CA GLU A 567 12.02 -20.68 34.98
C GLU A 567 11.98 -19.41 34.12
N ALA A 568 11.85 -19.54 32.80
CA ALA A 568 11.73 -18.40 31.89
C ALA A 568 10.48 -17.57 32.20
N LYS A 569 9.34 -18.22 32.48
CA LYS A 569 8.10 -17.55 32.87
C LYS A 569 8.24 -16.81 34.20
N THR A 570 8.94 -17.40 35.16
CA THR A 570 9.22 -16.76 36.46
C THR A 570 10.14 -15.54 36.28
N ARG A 571 11.20 -15.65 35.46
CA ARG A 571 12.07 -14.51 35.12
C ARG A 571 11.33 -13.40 34.38
N SER A 572 10.43 -13.76 33.46
CA SER A 572 9.60 -12.80 32.72
C SER A 572 8.71 -11.99 33.66
N VAL A 573 8.06 -12.64 34.63
CA VAL A 573 7.22 -11.96 35.63
C VAL A 573 8.08 -11.02 36.50
N THR A 574 9.25 -11.47 36.96
CA THR A 574 10.15 -10.59 37.74
C THR A 574 10.70 -9.41 36.90
N PHE A 575 10.88 -9.60 35.60
CA PHE A 575 11.31 -8.53 34.69
C PHE A 575 10.19 -7.51 34.49
N GLU A 576 8.95 -7.94 34.31
CA GLU A 576 7.77 -7.05 34.24
C GLU A 576 7.55 -6.27 35.53
N GLU A 577 7.78 -6.88 36.70
CA GLU A 577 7.69 -6.20 38.00
C GLU A 577 8.79 -5.13 38.14
N ASN A 578 10.03 -5.44 37.74
CA ASN A 578 11.13 -4.48 37.72
C ASN A 578 10.88 -3.35 36.71
N GLU A 579 10.34 -3.65 35.52
CA GLU A 579 10.01 -2.64 34.52
C GLU A 579 8.95 -1.67 35.02
N LYS A 580 7.91 -2.18 35.70
CA LYS A 580 6.89 -1.34 36.37
C LYS A 580 7.50 -0.46 37.46
N MET A 581 8.45 -0.99 38.23
CA MET A 581 9.16 -0.20 39.25
C MET A 581 9.99 0.93 38.60
N TYR A 582 10.77 0.63 37.57
CA TYR A 582 11.56 1.63 36.84
C TYR A 582 10.69 2.68 36.13
N GLN A 583 9.54 2.28 35.59
CA GLN A 583 8.57 3.22 35.01
C GLN A 583 8.00 4.16 36.07
N ASN A 584 7.71 3.64 37.27
CA ASN A 584 7.21 4.45 38.38
C ASN A 584 8.28 5.42 38.89
N ASP A 585 9.54 4.98 38.98
CA ASP A 585 10.66 5.84 39.35
C ASP A 585 10.93 6.93 38.30
N CYS A 586 10.86 6.58 37.01
CA CYS A 586 10.96 7.57 35.92
C CYS A 586 9.80 8.57 35.98
N HIS A 587 8.58 8.12 36.31
CA HIS A 587 7.43 9.00 36.45
C HIS A 587 7.60 9.97 37.64
N ASN A 588 8.06 9.47 38.78
CA ASN A 588 8.37 10.29 39.96
C ASN A 588 9.50 11.29 39.68
N LEU A 589 10.57 10.88 39.01
CA LEU A 589 11.66 11.76 38.59
C LEU A 589 11.18 12.84 37.61
N ARG A 590 10.27 12.50 36.69
CA ARG A 590 9.70 13.44 35.72
C ARG A 590 8.78 14.46 36.38
N SER A 591 7.95 14.01 37.34
CA SER A 591 7.13 14.90 38.17
C SER A 591 8.00 15.87 38.99
N ASN A 592 9.08 15.37 39.60
CA ASN A 592 10.03 16.22 40.32
C ASN A 592 10.77 17.20 39.41
N LEU A 593 11.10 16.80 38.16
CA LEU A 593 11.71 17.69 37.17
C LEU A 593 10.73 18.76 36.70
N GLU A 594 9.45 18.45 36.51
CA GLU A 594 8.41 19.43 36.18
C GLU A 594 8.20 20.41 37.34
N GLU A 595 8.22 19.94 38.59
CA GLU A 595 8.13 20.82 39.76
C GLU A 595 9.35 21.73 39.89
N LEU A 596 10.56 21.21 39.61
CA LEU A 596 11.80 22.00 39.56
C LEU A 596 11.84 22.97 38.39
N GLN A 597 11.33 22.60 37.21
CA GLN A 597 11.21 23.50 36.06
C GLN A 597 10.22 24.62 36.34
N ASN A 598 9.09 24.34 36.99
CA ASN A 598 8.13 25.37 37.39
C ASN A 598 8.73 26.33 38.43
N LYS A 599 9.49 25.82 39.42
CA LYS A 599 10.22 26.65 40.38
C LYS A 599 11.32 27.48 39.71
N LEU A 600 12.04 26.91 38.73
CA LEU A 600 13.04 27.62 37.95
C LEU A 600 12.38 28.72 37.11
N MET A 601 11.26 28.45 36.45
CA MET A 601 10.52 29.43 35.65
C MET A 601 9.98 30.58 36.51
N GLN A 602 9.48 30.30 37.71
CA GLN A 602 9.11 31.33 38.68
C GLN A 602 10.33 32.13 39.18
N SER A 603 11.47 31.49 39.38
CA SER A 603 12.72 32.14 39.75
C SER A 603 13.30 33.00 38.62
N GLU A 604 13.17 32.58 37.37
CA GLU A 604 13.58 33.33 36.18
C GLU A 604 12.65 34.52 35.93
N GLN A 605 11.33 34.34 36.08
CA GLN A 605 10.37 35.44 36.02
C GLN A 605 10.65 36.49 37.10
N SER A 606 10.87 36.07 38.35
CA SER A 606 11.23 37.01 39.42
C SER A 606 12.62 37.65 39.21
N SER A 607 13.58 36.94 38.61
CA SER A 607 14.86 37.54 38.21
C SER A 607 14.69 38.57 37.08
N GLU A 608 13.82 38.31 36.11
CA GLU A 608 13.51 39.22 35.01
C GLU A 608 12.73 40.45 35.51
N GLU A 609 11.79 40.27 36.45
CA GLU A 609 11.12 41.35 37.17
C GLU A 609 12.10 42.19 37.99
N LEU A 610 13.06 41.54 38.68
CA LEU A 610 14.11 42.23 39.42
C LEU A 610 15.08 42.96 38.48
N LYS A 611 15.42 42.41 37.31
CA LYS A 611 16.21 43.10 36.28
C LYS A 611 15.45 44.31 35.75
N GLN A 612 14.17 44.16 35.41
CA GLN A 612 13.32 45.28 34.99
C GLN A 612 13.23 46.34 36.09
N ARG A 613 13.13 45.92 37.36
CA ARG A 613 13.15 46.84 38.50
C ARG A 613 14.50 47.55 38.64
N ILE A 614 15.63 46.85 38.48
CA ILE A 614 16.97 47.45 38.48
C ILE A 614 17.13 48.42 37.30
N THR A 615 16.59 48.09 36.13
CA THR A 615 16.64 48.97 34.94
C THR A 615 15.80 50.22 35.18
N SER A 616 14.61 50.09 35.77
CA SER A 616 13.78 51.22 36.17
C SER A 616 14.43 52.07 37.26
N LEU A 617 15.11 51.47 38.24
CA LEU A 617 15.88 52.19 39.26
C LEU A 617 17.14 52.86 38.69
N HIS A 618 17.77 52.27 37.66
CA HIS A 618 18.89 52.88 36.97
C HIS A 618 18.46 54.09 36.14
N GLN A 619 17.30 53.98 35.47
CA GLN A 619 16.66 55.08 34.75
C GLN A 619 16.21 56.19 35.72
N GLU A 620 15.64 55.83 36.87
CA GLU A 620 15.28 56.77 37.94
C GLU A 620 16.52 57.43 38.58
N LYS A 621 17.65 56.70 38.67
CA LYS A 621 18.96 57.23 39.10
C LYS A 621 19.58 58.20 38.08
N GLU A 622 19.48 57.92 36.79
CA GLU A 622 19.89 58.85 35.73
C GLU A 622 19.02 60.11 35.72
N GLU A 623 17.70 59.96 35.86
CA GLU A 623 16.76 61.08 35.96
C GLU A 623 16.97 61.92 37.23
N THR A 624 17.31 61.30 38.37
CA THR A 624 17.66 62.02 39.60
C THR A 624 19.05 62.68 39.51
N GLY A 625 19.99 62.09 38.78
CA GLY A 625 21.28 62.72 38.44
C GLY A 625 21.10 63.97 37.55
N GLN A 626 20.22 63.88 36.55
CA GLN A 626 19.84 65.02 35.71
C GLN A 626 19.13 66.12 36.51
N LYS A 627 18.24 65.74 37.44
CA LYS A 627 17.56 66.67 38.36
C LYS A 627 18.52 67.33 39.35
N TYR A 628 19.58 66.65 39.82
CA TYR A 628 20.59 67.25 40.70
C TYR A 628 21.41 68.34 39.98
N LEU A 629 21.75 68.10 38.71
CA LEU A 629 22.43 69.08 37.85
C LEU A 629 21.56 70.29 37.49
N ASP A 630 20.24 70.11 37.41
CA ASP A 630 19.27 71.19 37.22
C ASP A 630 18.92 71.93 38.53
N LEU A 631 18.96 71.26 39.69
CA LEU A 631 18.76 71.86 41.01
C LEU A 631 19.91 72.80 41.41
N GLU A 632 21.16 72.51 41.04
CA GLU A 632 22.29 73.43 41.19
C GLU A 632 22.08 74.75 40.41
N LYS A 633 21.37 74.71 39.28
CA LYS A 633 21.02 75.89 38.48
C LYS A 633 19.80 76.64 39.02
N GLN A 634 18.86 75.94 39.68
CA GLN A 634 17.61 76.52 40.21
C GLN A 634 17.78 77.24 41.56
N VAL A 635 18.78 76.89 42.38
CA VAL A 635 19.07 77.57 43.67
C VAL A 635 19.45 79.04 43.49
N HIS A 636 19.94 79.43 42.31
CA HIS A 636 20.29 80.82 42.00
C HIS A 636 19.07 81.70 41.62
N ILE A 637 17.92 81.10 41.32
CA ILE A 637 16.70 81.79 40.81
C ILE A 637 15.60 81.87 41.88
N HIS A 638 15.55 80.92 42.82
CA HIS A 638 14.45 80.78 43.79
C HIS A 638 14.44 81.78 44.97
N LYS A 639 15.26 82.85 44.94
CA LYS A 639 15.15 83.97 45.90
C LYS A 639 14.03 84.96 45.55
N GLY A 640 13.38 84.80 44.38
CA GLY A 640 12.41 85.76 43.83
C GLY A 640 10.93 85.34 43.82
N GLU A 641 10.59 84.07 44.01
CA GLU A 641 9.24 83.55 43.66
C GLU A 641 8.34 83.22 44.86
N LEU A 642 8.67 83.71 46.06
CA LEU A 642 7.82 83.59 47.26
C LEU A 642 6.49 84.37 47.15
N ASN A 643 6.32 85.23 46.15
CA ASN A 643 5.11 86.04 45.94
C ASN A 643 4.05 85.40 45.02
N ASN A 644 4.28 84.22 44.43
CA ASN A 644 3.34 83.60 43.47
C ASN A 644 2.43 82.51 44.06
N VAL A 645 2.67 82.07 45.30
CA VAL A 645 1.92 80.98 45.98
C VAL A 645 0.43 81.31 46.22
N ILE A 646 0.02 82.58 46.14
CA ILE A 646 -1.39 82.98 46.29
C ILE A 646 -2.23 82.67 45.02
N LYS A 647 -1.59 82.40 43.88
CA LYS A 647 -2.31 82.09 42.61
C LYS A 647 -2.66 80.61 42.42
N GLU A 648 -2.02 79.68 43.11
CA GLU A 648 -2.22 78.23 42.93
C GLU A 648 -3.54 77.69 43.53
N ALA A 649 -4.13 78.38 44.50
CA ALA A 649 -5.37 77.93 45.15
C ALA A 649 -6.61 77.93 44.22
N ASN A 650 -6.60 78.70 43.12
CA ASN A 650 -7.70 78.75 42.16
C ASN A 650 -7.60 77.69 41.05
N VAL A 651 -6.39 77.15 40.77
CA VAL A 651 -6.15 76.17 39.69
C VAL A 651 -6.63 74.76 40.08
N LEU A 652 -6.59 74.41 41.36
CA LEU A 652 -7.12 73.13 41.88
C LEU A 652 -8.65 72.99 41.75
N LYS A 653 -9.37 74.11 41.64
CA LYS A 653 -10.82 74.11 41.42
C LYS A 653 -11.20 73.73 39.98
N ASP A 654 -10.36 74.09 39.01
CA ASP A 654 -10.60 73.80 37.59
C ASP A 654 -10.16 72.38 37.18
N SER A 655 -9.10 71.83 37.80
CA SER A 655 -8.70 70.42 37.58
C SER A 655 -9.76 69.40 38.02
N ASN A 656 -10.51 69.68 39.08
CA ASN A 656 -11.54 68.77 39.59
C ASN A 656 -12.80 68.74 38.68
N LYS A 657 -13.03 69.80 37.90
CA LYS A 657 -14.10 69.87 36.91
C LYS A 657 -13.77 69.04 35.65
N LYS A 658 -12.50 69.05 35.23
CA LYS A 658 -12.00 68.30 34.07
C LYS A 658 -12.00 66.78 34.30
N CYS A 659 -11.63 66.33 35.50
CA CYS A 659 -11.71 64.92 35.89
C CYS A 659 -13.16 64.36 35.83
N LEU A 660 -14.16 65.20 36.13
CA LEU A 660 -15.57 64.82 36.06
C LEU A 660 -16.06 64.68 34.60
N GLU A 661 -15.55 65.51 33.69
CA GLU A 661 -15.83 65.47 32.24
C GLU A 661 -15.17 64.24 31.58
N ASP A 662 -13.92 63.92 31.94
CA ASP A 662 -13.19 62.75 31.44
C ASP A 662 -13.87 61.42 31.85
N THR A 663 -14.46 61.37 33.05
CA THR A 663 -15.19 60.18 33.55
C THR A 663 -16.51 59.96 32.80
N GLN A 664 -17.12 61.02 32.29
CA GLN A 664 -18.37 60.98 31.52
C GLN A 664 -18.13 60.55 30.06
N GLU A 665 -17.02 60.95 29.45
CA GLU A 665 -16.56 60.44 28.15
C GLU A 665 -16.21 58.95 28.19
N LEU A 666 -15.56 58.50 29.26
CA LEU A 666 -15.21 57.08 29.47
C LEU A 666 -16.46 56.18 29.57
N ARG A 667 -17.53 56.68 30.19
CA ARG A 667 -18.84 56.00 30.25
C ARG A 667 -19.49 55.88 28.86
N GLN A 668 -19.42 56.93 28.04
CA GLN A 668 -19.95 56.88 26.67
C GLN A 668 -19.15 55.94 25.77
N LEU A 669 -17.83 55.90 25.93
CA LEU A 669 -16.95 55.01 25.17
C LEU A 669 -17.21 53.54 25.52
N ILE A 670 -17.31 53.19 26.81
CA ILE A 670 -17.58 51.80 27.26
C ILE A 670 -18.92 51.29 26.75
N ILE A 671 -19.99 52.10 26.81
CA ILE A 671 -21.32 51.69 26.31
C ILE A 671 -21.28 51.46 24.79
N LYS A 672 -20.56 52.31 24.05
CA LYS A 672 -20.36 52.17 22.60
C LYS A 672 -19.54 50.93 22.23
N THR A 673 -18.48 50.63 22.99
CA THR A 673 -17.69 49.40 22.79
C THR A 673 -18.51 48.14 23.09
N ILE A 674 -19.43 48.17 24.06
CA ILE A 674 -20.34 47.05 24.35
C ILE A 674 -21.38 46.88 23.23
N GLU A 675 -21.93 47.97 22.67
CA GLU A 675 -22.76 47.94 21.46
C GLU A 675 -22.01 47.33 20.27
N GLU A 676 -20.74 47.71 20.07
CA GLU A 676 -19.89 47.19 18.98
C GLU A 676 -19.52 45.71 19.20
N ILE A 677 -19.24 45.28 20.44
CA ILE A 677 -18.97 43.87 20.80
C ILE A 677 -20.22 42.99 20.61
N CYS A 678 -21.41 43.51 20.93
CA CYS A 678 -22.68 42.84 20.67
C CYS A 678 -22.97 42.72 19.16
N ALA A 679 -22.47 43.65 18.34
CA ALA A 679 -22.60 43.62 16.89
C ALA A 679 -21.52 42.78 16.18
N SER A 680 -20.34 42.59 16.79
CA SER A 680 -19.16 42.01 16.13
C SER A 680 -18.93 40.51 16.38
N LYS A 681 -19.69 39.85 17.26
CA LYS A 681 -19.57 38.40 17.49
C LYS A 681 -20.37 37.56 16.49
N LEU A 682 -19.91 37.59 15.25
CA LEU A 682 -20.09 36.49 14.30
C LEU A 682 -18.77 35.70 14.30
N GLN A 683 -18.81 34.43 14.73
CA GLN A 683 -17.71 33.44 14.78
C GLN A 683 -16.89 33.40 16.08
N ASP A 684 -17.44 32.78 17.12
CA ASP A 684 -16.83 31.65 17.84
C ASP A 684 -17.72 31.28 19.03
N SER A 685 -18.40 30.12 18.96
CA SER A 685 -19.24 29.63 20.05
C SER A 685 -18.65 28.36 20.68
N THR A 686 -18.31 28.49 21.96
CA THR A 686 -18.08 27.36 22.87
C THR A 686 -19.43 26.89 23.44
N GLN A 687 -19.66 25.57 23.45
CA GLN A 687 -20.94 24.94 23.80
C GLN A 687 -21.15 24.85 25.33
N GLN A 688 -22.35 25.18 25.82
CA GLN A 688 -22.84 24.81 27.17
C GLN A 688 -24.22 24.12 27.05
N PRO A 689 -24.67 23.34 28.05
CA PRO A 689 -25.84 22.44 27.93
C PRO A 689 -27.21 23.16 27.88
N LEU A 690 -28.19 22.53 27.20
CA LEU A 690 -29.59 23.00 27.07
C LEU A 690 -30.30 23.29 28.41
N GLU A 691 -29.90 22.61 29.49
CA GLU A 691 -30.49 22.74 30.84
C GLU A 691 -30.15 24.06 31.54
N VAL A 692 -29.18 24.82 31.02
CA VAL A 692 -28.69 26.06 31.64
C VAL A 692 -29.46 27.29 31.16
N ILE A 693 -30.20 27.20 30.05
CA ILE A 693 -30.93 28.33 29.45
C ILE A 693 -31.99 28.92 30.41
N PRO A 694 -32.83 28.12 31.10
CA PRO A 694 -33.75 28.66 32.09
C PRO A 694 -33.06 29.33 33.28
N LYS A 695 -31.84 28.89 33.65
CA LYS A 695 -31.03 29.50 34.72
C LYS A 695 -30.39 30.82 34.27
N ILE A 696 -29.91 30.89 33.03
CA ILE A 696 -29.37 32.11 32.43
C ILE A 696 -30.49 33.16 32.27
N ILE A 697 -31.70 32.74 31.88
CA ILE A 697 -32.86 33.63 31.82
C ILE A 697 -33.17 34.23 33.21
N LEU A 698 -33.16 33.42 34.27
CA LEU A 698 -33.35 33.91 35.65
C LEU A 698 -32.22 34.86 36.11
N GLU A 699 -30.98 34.60 35.70
CA GLU A 699 -29.83 35.47 35.99
C GLU A 699 -29.93 36.81 35.23
N THR A 700 -30.39 36.80 33.98
CA THR A 700 -30.68 38.03 33.22
C THR A 700 -31.80 38.85 33.84
N GLU A 701 -32.88 38.22 34.32
CA GLU A 701 -33.99 38.91 35.00
C GLU A 701 -33.53 39.57 36.31
N SER A 702 -32.70 38.88 37.11
CA SER A 702 -32.15 39.42 38.37
C SER A 702 -31.20 40.60 38.18
N LEU A 703 -30.35 40.56 37.15
CA LEU A 703 -29.43 41.65 36.83
C LEU A 703 -30.19 42.87 36.27
N LEU A 704 -31.26 42.64 35.51
CA LEU A 704 -32.14 43.69 35.00
C LEU A 704 -32.77 44.48 36.15
N ASP A 705 -33.25 43.80 37.20
CA ASP A 705 -33.81 44.44 38.40
C ASP A 705 -32.77 45.26 39.19
N LYS A 706 -31.52 44.80 39.26
CA LYS A 706 -30.41 45.54 39.90
C LYS A 706 -30.03 46.80 39.15
N THR A 707 -30.07 46.77 37.81
CA THR A 707 -29.77 47.95 36.99
C THR A 707 -30.80 49.07 37.14
N VAL A 708 -32.07 48.73 37.37
CA VAL A 708 -33.19 49.69 37.53
C VAL A 708 -33.30 50.24 38.97
N SER A 709 -33.00 49.43 39.99
CA SER A 709 -33.22 49.78 41.41
C SER A 709 -32.25 50.84 41.98
N SER A 710 -31.23 51.27 41.22
CA SER A 710 -30.16 52.16 41.68
C SER A 710 -30.45 53.66 41.43
N SER A 711 -31.70 54.09 41.62
CA SER A 711 -32.22 55.40 41.20
C SER A 711 -32.11 56.53 42.25
N GLN A 712 -31.28 56.40 43.30
CA GLN A 712 -30.97 57.51 44.22
C GLN A 712 -29.49 57.53 44.70
N ALA A 713 -28.87 58.70 44.54
CA ALA A 713 -27.68 59.25 45.23
C ALA A 713 -26.23 58.92 44.79
N SER A 714 -25.44 60.00 44.75
CA SER A 714 -23.96 60.14 44.83
C SER A 714 -23.05 59.66 43.67
N ALA A 715 -22.03 60.48 43.36
CA ALA A 715 -20.99 60.26 42.34
C ALA A 715 -20.18 58.96 42.53
N ALA A 716 -20.08 58.44 43.76
CA ALA A 716 -19.40 57.17 44.06
C ALA A 716 -20.14 55.92 43.52
N LEU A 717 -21.45 56.02 43.21
CA LEU A 717 -22.24 54.91 42.65
C LEU A 717 -22.11 54.76 41.13
N SER A 718 -21.41 55.65 40.43
CA SER A 718 -21.28 55.63 38.96
C SER A 718 -20.47 54.42 38.45
N ILE A 719 -19.43 54.00 39.16
CA ILE A 719 -18.57 52.85 38.80
C ILE A 719 -19.32 51.51 38.97
N TYR A 720 -20.10 51.36 40.03
CA TYR A 720 -20.91 50.15 40.27
C TYR A 720 -22.01 49.98 39.22
N LYS A 721 -22.63 51.08 38.76
CA LYS A 721 -23.60 51.06 37.65
C LYS A 721 -22.98 50.60 36.33
N ILE A 722 -21.74 51.01 36.03
CA ILE A 722 -21.02 50.55 34.84
C ILE A 722 -20.74 49.04 34.91
N LYS A 723 -20.37 48.53 36.09
CA LYS A 723 -20.15 47.09 36.32
C LYS A 723 -21.41 46.26 36.09
N ASP A 724 -22.57 46.72 36.58
CA ASP A 724 -23.83 45.98 36.41
C ASP A 724 -24.33 46.00 34.96
N ILE A 725 -24.11 47.10 34.22
CA ILE A 725 -24.40 47.20 32.78
C ILE A 725 -23.51 46.24 31.97
N ILE A 726 -22.21 46.15 32.29
CA ILE A 726 -21.28 45.20 31.65
C ILE A 726 -21.70 43.76 31.90
N ASN A 727 -22.06 43.41 33.14
CA ASN A 727 -22.50 42.06 33.49
C ASN A 727 -23.81 41.70 32.78
N LEU A 728 -24.76 42.64 32.67
CA LEU A 728 -26.01 42.44 31.95
C LEU A 728 -25.78 42.16 30.46
N GLY A 729 -24.88 42.92 29.81
CA GLY A 729 -24.49 42.70 28.42
C GLY A 729 -23.82 41.34 28.22
N TYR A 730 -22.92 40.94 29.12
CA TYR A 730 -22.24 39.64 29.07
C TYR A 730 -23.22 38.45 29.18
N THR A 731 -24.15 38.50 30.13
CA THR A 731 -25.14 37.43 30.33
C THR A 731 -26.11 37.33 29.16
N PHE A 732 -26.46 38.46 28.52
CA PHE A 732 -27.29 38.47 27.31
C PHE A 732 -26.57 37.84 26.10
N VAL A 733 -25.30 38.18 25.86
CA VAL A 733 -24.50 37.56 24.79
C VAL A 733 -24.42 36.04 25.00
N LYS A 734 -24.21 35.60 26.24
CA LYS A 734 -24.23 34.18 26.59
C LYS A 734 -25.58 33.52 26.24
N LEU A 735 -26.71 34.18 26.51
CA LEU A 735 -28.04 33.67 26.14
C LEU A 735 -28.24 33.60 24.62
N TYR A 736 -27.77 34.61 23.89
CA TYR A 736 -27.85 34.69 22.42
C TYR A 736 -27.09 33.54 21.75
N ASP A 737 -25.85 33.29 22.17
CA ASP A 737 -25.01 32.21 21.64
C ASP A 737 -25.65 30.83 21.83
N GLN A 738 -26.30 30.60 22.98
CA GLN A 738 -27.00 29.33 23.24
C GLN A 738 -28.25 29.15 22.35
N CYS A 739 -28.98 30.23 22.07
CA CYS A 739 -30.17 30.17 21.20
C CYS A 739 -29.80 30.03 19.71
N ASP A 740 -28.72 30.67 19.25
CA ASP A 740 -28.15 30.48 17.90
C ASP A 740 -27.62 29.05 17.71
N LEU A 741 -27.01 28.48 18.75
CA LEU A 741 -26.58 27.09 18.74
C LEU A 741 -27.77 26.14 18.58
N ILE A 742 -28.87 26.34 19.34
CA ILE A 742 -30.09 25.53 19.22
C ILE A 742 -30.65 25.59 17.79
N TYR A 743 -30.68 26.77 17.18
CA TYR A 743 -31.13 26.93 15.80
C TYR A 743 -30.28 26.13 14.80
N LYS A 744 -28.95 26.09 15.01
CA LYS A 744 -28.01 25.35 14.16
C LYS A 744 -27.98 23.84 14.45
N SER A 745 -28.33 23.42 15.66
CA SER A 745 -28.15 22.04 16.13
C SER A 745 -29.44 21.22 16.22
N THR A 746 -30.62 21.84 16.17
CA THR A 746 -31.90 21.12 16.31
C THR A 746 -32.37 20.50 15.00
N THR A 747 -32.97 19.31 15.08
CA THR A 747 -33.58 18.60 13.94
C THR A 747 -34.97 19.15 13.59
N GLU A 748 -35.63 19.86 14.51
CA GLU A 748 -36.91 20.54 14.29
C GLU A 748 -36.69 22.00 13.86
N ILE A 749 -36.45 22.19 12.56
CA ILE A 749 -36.05 23.47 11.95
C ILE A 749 -37.04 24.60 12.31
N GLU A 750 -38.35 24.34 12.31
CA GLU A 750 -39.37 25.35 12.62
C GLU A 750 -39.33 25.82 14.08
N LYS A 751 -39.18 24.90 15.05
CA LYS A 751 -39.08 25.27 16.47
C LYS A 751 -37.75 25.97 16.77
N GLY A 752 -36.66 25.55 16.12
CA GLY A 752 -35.37 26.24 16.18
C GLY A 752 -35.44 27.66 15.62
N GLN A 753 -36.13 27.86 14.49
CA GLN A 753 -36.35 29.19 13.90
C GLN A 753 -37.19 30.08 14.82
N ASN A 754 -38.20 29.53 15.50
CA ASN A 754 -39.03 30.27 16.45
C ASN A 754 -38.25 30.72 17.69
N ILE A 755 -37.34 29.89 18.20
CA ILE A 755 -36.43 30.26 19.30
C ILE A 755 -35.46 31.37 18.85
N PHE A 756 -34.93 31.27 17.64
CA PHE A 756 -33.97 32.24 17.10
C PHE A 756 -34.61 33.59 16.76
N SER A 757 -35.83 33.61 16.23
CA SER A 757 -36.57 34.84 15.96
C SER A 757 -36.91 35.57 17.27
N GLN A 758 -37.24 34.82 18.32
CA GLN A 758 -37.55 35.37 19.64
C GLN A 758 -36.33 36.00 20.33
N ILE A 759 -35.15 35.35 20.30
CA ILE A 759 -33.93 35.96 20.87
C ILE A 759 -33.45 37.18 20.07
N ARG A 760 -33.69 37.22 18.75
CA ARG A 760 -33.40 38.38 17.90
C ARG A 760 -34.29 39.57 18.26
N SER A 761 -35.57 39.33 18.58
CA SER A 761 -36.48 40.35 19.10
C SER A 761 -35.96 40.94 20.43
N ILE A 762 -35.55 40.07 21.37
CA ILE A 762 -34.98 40.47 22.66
C ILE A 762 -33.70 41.30 22.47
N CYS A 763 -32.84 40.95 21.51
CA CYS A 763 -31.63 41.73 21.17
C CYS A 763 -31.96 43.18 20.81
N THR A 764 -32.98 43.41 19.98
CA THR A 764 -33.39 44.76 19.60
C THR A 764 -33.89 45.59 20.77
N GLN A 765 -34.51 44.95 21.77
CA GLN A 765 -34.97 45.61 23.00
C GLN A 765 -33.82 45.93 23.95
N PHE A 766 -32.83 45.04 24.08
CA PHE A 766 -31.60 45.30 24.85
C PHE A 766 -30.80 46.48 24.27
N LEU A 767 -30.69 46.60 22.94
CA LEU A 767 -30.03 47.73 22.30
C LEU A 767 -30.74 49.06 22.63
N ARG A 768 -32.08 49.08 22.59
CA ARG A 768 -32.86 50.27 23.00
C ARG A 768 -32.68 50.60 24.49
N LEU A 769 -32.58 49.60 25.35
CA LEU A 769 -32.31 49.78 26.77
C LEU A 769 -30.95 50.45 27.00
N PHE A 770 -29.89 49.95 26.35
CA PHE A 770 -28.54 50.54 26.46
C PHE A 770 -28.48 51.98 25.92
N GLN A 771 -29.17 52.27 24.81
CA GLN A 771 -29.29 53.63 24.27
C GLN A 771 -30.03 54.59 25.21
N ASN A 772 -31.05 54.12 25.94
CA ASN A 772 -31.76 54.95 26.92
C ASN A 772 -30.91 55.20 28.18
N LEU A 773 -30.11 54.21 28.61
CA LEU A 773 -29.15 54.35 29.71
C LEU A 773 -28.00 55.31 29.36
N GLN A 774 -27.59 55.37 28.08
CA GLN A 774 -26.56 56.29 27.58
C GLN A 774 -27.04 57.75 27.55
N ASN A 775 -28.32 57.99 27.25
CA ASN A 775 -28.89 59.32 27.01
C ASN A 775 -29.58 59.95 28.25
N GLU A 776 -29.50 59.32 29.43
CA GLU A 776 -30.10 59.81 30.70
C GLU A 776 -31.59 60.18 30.60
N LYS A 777 -32.37 59.43 29.81
CA LYS A 777 -33.81 59.66 29.66
C LYS A 777 -34.60 59.21 30.88
N THR A 778 -35.80 59.78 31.08
CA THR A 778 -36.71 59.58 32.22
C THR A 778 -36.94 58.10 32.59
N ASN A 779 -36.83 57.77 33.88
CA ASN A 779 -36.96 56.41 34.44
C ASN A 779 -38.18 55.61 33.94
N GLN A 780 -39.33 56.27 33.67
CA GLN A 780 -40.53 55.60 33.17
C GLN A 780 -40.34 54.88 31.83
N GLN A 781 -39.59 55.46 30.89
CA GLN A 781 -39.33 54.83 29.58
C GLN A 781 -38.38 53.63 29.69
N THR A 782 -37.49 53.65 30.68
CA THR A 782 -36.57 52.54 30.98
C THR A 782 -37.32 51.37 31.61
N ASP A 783 -38.27 51.65 32.51
CA ASP A 783 -39.09 50.63 33.18
C ASP A 783 -40.03 49.90 32.20
N GLU A 784 -40.59 50.61 31.21
CA GLU A 784 -41.43 50.01 30.16
C GLU A 784 -40.65 49.00 29.30
N ILE A 785 -39.44 49.35 28.86
CA ILE A 785 -38.59 48.48 28.04
C ILE A 785 -38.13 47.26 28.83
N VAL A 786 -37.80 47.44 30.12
CA VAL A 786 -37.42 46.35 31.02
C VAL A 786 -38.55 45.34 31.17
N ASN A 787 -39.80 45.80 31.31
CA ASN A 787 -40.96 44.91 31.37
C ASN A 787 -41.21 44.17 30.05
N GLU A 788 -40.99 44.83 28.91
CA GLU A 788 -41.10 44.21 27.58
C GLU A 788 -40.06 43.08 27.39
N ILE A 789 -38.82 43.30 27.82
CA ILE A 789 -37.74 42.30 27.81
C ILE A 789 -38.13 41.07 28.66
N LYS A 790 -38.67 41.28 29.87
CA LYS A 790 -39.11 40.19 30.76
C LYS A 790 -40.22 39.33 30.15
N ILE A 791 -41.19 39.94 29.46
CA ILE A 791 -42.27 39.21 28.78
C ILE A 791 -41.68 38.31 27.70
N ASN A 792 -40.77 38.85 26.87
CA ASN A 792 -40.17 38.10 25.79
C ASN A 792 -39.22 36.98 26.25
N LEU A 793 -38.51 37.18 27.35
CA LEU A 793 -37.70 36.14 28.01
C LEU A 793 -38.58 34.97 28.52
N ASN A 794 -39.78 35.26 29.04
CA ASN A 794 -40.72 34.22 29.46
C ASN A 794 -41.29 33.43 28.28
N THR A 795 -41.54 34.08 27.14
CA THR A 795 -41.94 33.39 25.90
C THR A 795 -40.82 32.49 25.36
N LEU A 796 -39.58 32.97 25.38
CA LEU A 796 -38.40 32.17 25.01
C LEU A 796 -38.26 30.93 25.89
N LYS A 797 -38.45 31.08 27.21
CA LYS A 797 -38.41 29.97 28.17
C LYS A 797 -39.42 28.86 27.85
N LYS A 798 -40.64 29.22 27.41
CA LYS A 798 -41.67 28.25 27.01
C LYS A 798 -41.29 27.47 25.75
N LEU A 799 -40.80 28.16 24.72
CA LEU A 799 -40.37 27.54 23.46
C LEU A 799 -39.21 26.55 23.66
N VAL A 800 -38.28 26.88 24.55
CA VAL A 800 -37.17 26.00 24.92
C VAL A 800 -37.66 24.77 25.70
N GLN A 801 -38.65 24.93 26.58
CA GLN A 801 -39.24 23.84 27.35
C GLN A 801 -39.98 22.83 26.45
N GLU A 802 -40.76 23.30 25.47
CA GLU A 802 -41.45 22.43 24.50
C GLU A 802 -40.49 21.59 23.65
N LEU A 803 -39.29 22.12 23.37
CA LEU A 803 -38.24 21.41 22.64
C LEU A 803 -37.60 20.32 23.52
N LEU A 804 -37.38 20.61 24.81
CA LEU A 804 -36.87 19.64 25.79
C LEU A 804 -37.82 18.44 25.98
N ASP A 805 -39.13 18.68 26.05
CA ASP A 805 -40.12 17.63 26.28
C ASP A 805 -40.25 16.64 25.10
N THR A 806 -39.73 16.99 23.91
CA THR A 806 -39.77 16.15 22.70
C THR A 806 -38.56 15.18 22.59
N TYR A 807 -37.48 15.42 23.35
CA TYR A 807 -36.20 14.69 23.20
C TYR A 807 -36.14 13.33 23.92
N ASP A 808 -37.09 13.01 24.80
CA ASP A 808 -36.93 11.92 25.78
C ASP A 808 -37.48 10.54 25.36
N ASN A 809 -37.63 10.24 24.06
CA ASN A 809 -38.13 8.90 23.67
C ASN A 809 -37.49 8.25 22.42
N LYS A 810 -36.92 7.05 22.69
CA LYS A 810 -36.57 5.89 21.82
C LYS A 810 -35.14 5.78 21.26
N VAL A 811 -34.60 4.56 21.44
CA VAL A 811 -33.29 3.98 21.03
C VAL A 811 -32.07 4.37 21.89
N ASP A 812 -31.39 3.37 22.44
CA ASP A 812 -30.10 3.48 23.15
C ASP A 812 -28.97 2.99 22.21
N LEU A 813 -28.44 3.92 21.42
CA LEU A 813 -27.43 3.68 20.40
C LEU A 813 -26.06 3.32 20.99
N ASP A 814 -25.76 3.75 22.22
CA ASP A 814 -24.52 3.35 22.91
C ASP A 814 -24.51 1.84 23.16
N LYS A 815 -25.59 1.30 23.73
CA LYS A 815 -25.71 -0.15 23.91
C LYS A 815 -25.67 -0.89 22.58
N LEU A 816 -26.33 -0.38 21.54
CA LEU A 816 -26.36 -1.03 20.23
C LEU A 816 -24.96 -1.12 19.60
N VAL A 817 -24.19 -0.01 19.60
CA VAL A 817 -22.82 0.02 19.07
C VAL A 817 -21.91 -0.93 19.86
N GLN A 818 -22.00 -0.93 21.19
CA GLN A 818 -21.18 -1.81 22.04
C GLN A 818 -21.53 -3.29 21.86
N ILE A 819 -22.82 -3.63 21.72
CA ILE A 819 -23.27 -4.99 21.45
C ILE A 819 -22.70 -5.48 20.11
N GLU A 820 -22.83 -4.68 19.06
CA GLU A 820 -22.40 -5.06 17.70
C GLU A 820 -20.87 -5.20 17.58
N LEU A 821 -20.11 -4.35 18.27
CA LEU A 821 -18.65 -4.49 18.34
C LEU A 821 -18.24 -5.73 19.15
N LYS A 822 -18.97 -6.06 20.22
CA LYS A 822 -18.73 -7.25 21.02
C LYS A 822 -19.11 -8.53 20.27
N GLU A 823 -20.21 -8.52 19.52
CA GLU A 823 -20.60 -9.65 18.66
C GLU A 823 -19.57 -9.89 17.55
N MET A 824 -19.01 -8.82 16.98
CA MET A 824 -17.89 -8.92 16.06
C MET A 824 -16.66 -9.56 16.73
N ASP A 825 -16.26 -9.13 17.92
CA ASP A 825 -15.14 -9.74 18.68
C ASP A 825 -15.36 -11.24 18.89
N VAL A 826 -16.55 -11.64 19.33
CA VAL A 826 -16.92 -13.05 19.55
C VAL A 826 -16.86 -13.83 18.24
N ALA A 827 -17.35 -13.26 17.13
CA ALA A 827 -17.30 -13.90 15.82
C ALA A 827 -15.86 -14.12 15.32
N ILE A 828 -14.96 -13.15 15.54
CA ILE A 828 -13.54 -13.27 15.16
C ILE A 828 -12.83 -14.31 16.02
N GLU A 829 -13.08 -14.35 17.34
CA GLU A 829 -12.48 -15.35 18.23
C GLU A 829 -12.98 -16.77 17.93
N ALA A 830 -14.28 -16.91 17.65
CA ALA A 830 -14.86 -18.18 17.20
C ALA A 830 -14.26 -18.61 15.85
N ALA A 831 -14.11 -17.68 14.91
CA ALA A 831 -13.51 -17.96 13.61
C ALA A 831 -12.04 -18.39 13.72
N ALA A 832 -11.24 -17.72 14.56
CA ALA A 832 -9.85 -18.10 14.83
C ALA A 832 -9.76 -19.51 15.46
N SER A 833 -10.64 -19.81 16.42
CA SER A 833 -10.70 -21.11 17.08
C SER A 833 -11.07 -22.23 16.11
N GLN A 834 -12.03 -21.97 15.22
CA GLN A 834 -12.44 -22.93 14.18
C GLN A 834 -11.32 -23.18 13.16
N ILE A 835 -10.53 -22.16 12.78
CA ILE A 835 -9.38 -22.35 11.89
C ILE A 835 -8.30 -23.22 12.56
N MET A 836 -8.04 -23.02 13.85
CA MET A 836 -7.11 -23.86 14.62
C MET A 836 -7.61 -25.32 14.75
N GLU A 837 -8.91 -25.51 14.97
CA GLU A 837 -9.52 -26.84 14.99
C GLU A 837 -9.40 -27.53 13.62
N LEU A 838 -9.64 -26.81 12.52
CA LEU A 838 -9.44 -27.30 11.16
C LEU A 838 -8.00 -27.72 10.90
N LEU A 839 -7.02 -26.97 11.42
CA LEU A 839 -5.60 -27.31 11.31
C LEU A 839 -5.27 -28.61 12.04
N SER A 840 -5.81 -28.80 13.24
CA SER A 840 -5.67 -30.06 13.99
C SER A 840 -6.34 -31.25 13.29
N SER A 841 -7.47 -31.00 12.61
CA SER A 841 -8.22 -32.00 11.84
C SER A 841 -7.50 -32.38 10.54
N ALA A 842 -6.92 -31.39 9.84
CA ALA A 842 -6.14 -31.60 8.63
C ALA A 842 -4.91 -32.49 8.90
N ARG A 843 -4.20 -32.27 10.02
CA ARG A 843 -3.09 -33.11 10.50
C ARG A 843 -3.46 -34.57 10.75
N LYS A 844 -4.73 -34.88 11.04
CA LYS A 844 -5.21 -36.26 11.26
C LYS A 844 -5.70 -36.94 9.98
N LYS A 845 -6.16 -36.17 8.99
CA LYS A 845 -6.87 -36.70 7.80
C LYS A 845 -6.02 -36.78 6.54
N HIS A 846 -4.96 -35.98 6.41
CA HIS A 846 -4.18 -35.87 5.18
C HIS A 846 -2.70 -36.18 5.43
N ASN A 847 -2.05 -36.84 4.47
CA ASN A 847 -0.63 -37.15 4.48
C ASN A 847 0.07 -36.60 3.22
N GLY A 848 1.38 -36.35 3.31
CA GLY A 848 2.21 -35.91 2.18
C GLY A 848 1.98 -34.44 1.79
N ILE A 849 2.10 -34.13 0.49
CA ILE A 849 2.08 -32.76 -0.05
C ILE A 849 0.77 -32.03 0.26
N LYS A 850 -0.37 -32.75 0.31
CA LYS A 850 -1.68 -32.16 0.63
C LYS A 850 -1.77 -31.68 2.08
N LEU A 851 -1.06 -32.31 3.00
CA LEU A 851 -0.98 -31.84 4.39
C LEU A 851 -0.16 -30.55 4.49
N GLU A 852 1.01 -30.52 3.84
CA GLU A 852 1.91 -29.36 3.83
C GLU A 852 1.21 -28.12 3.22
N VAL A 853 0.47 -28.32 2.12
CA VAL A 853 -0.33 -27.26 1.49
C VAL A 853 -1.43 -26.75 2.42
N ASN A 854 -2.19 -27.66 3.04
CA ASN A 854 -3.30 -27.28 3.93
C ASN A 854 -2.80 -26.57 5.20
N GLU A 855 -1.65 -26.98 5.75
CA GLU A 855 -1.03 -26.35 6.92
C GLU A 855 -0.60 -24.91 6.61
N LYS A 856 0.11 -24.68 5.49
CA LYS A 856 0.52 -23.32 5.06
C LYS A 856 -0.67 -22.39 4.82
N ILE A 857 -1.76 -22.90 4.24
CA ILE A 857 -2.98 -22.11 4.02
C ILE A 857 -3.65 -21.74 5.34
N LEU A 858 -3.81 -22.70 6.25
CA LEU A 858 -4.47 -22.49 7.53
C LEU A 858 -3.63 -21.60 8.47
N ASP A 859 -2.30 -21.70 8.43
CA ASP A 859 -1.39 -20.80 9.14
C ASP A 859 -1.55 -19.36 8.65
N ALA A 860 -1.57 -19.14 7.33
CA ALA A 860 -1.78 -17.81 6.76
C ALA A 860 -3.16 -17.23 7.14
N CYS A 861 -4.22 -18.05 7.13
CA CYS A 861 -5.55 -17.64 7.59
C CYS A 861 -5.59 -17.32 9.10
N THR A 862 -4.82 -18.05 9.91
CA THR A 862 -4.69 -17.80 11.36
C THR A 862 -4.01 -16.45 11.61
N THR A 863 -2.89 -16.18 10.94
CA THR A 863 -2.19 -14.89 11.02
C THR A 863 -3.08 -13.73 10.55
N LEU A 864 -3.89 -13.93 9.50
CA LEU A 864 -4.87 -12.93 9.05
C LEU A 864 -5.90 -12.65 10.15
N MET A 865 -6.43 -13.69 10.81
CA MET A 865 -7.42 -13.53 11.87
C MET A 865 -6.84 -12.83 13.11
N GLU A 866 -5.58 -13.09 13.46
CA GLU A 866 -4.85 -12.38 14.52
C GLU A 866 -4.69 -10.88 14.19
N CYS A 867 -4.31 -10.55 12.96
CA CYS A 867 -4.20 -9.16 12.52
C CYS A 867 -5.54 -8.42 12.61
N ILE A 868 -6.65 -9.09 12.26
CA ILE A 868 -8.01 -8.52 12.37
C ILE A 868 -8.38 -8.29 13.83
N LYS A 869 -8.06 -9.23 14.72
CA LYS A 869 -8.27 -9.08 16.17
C LYS A 869 -7.56 -7.84 16.70
N VAL A 870 -6.29 -7.63 16.32
CA VAL A 870 -5.54 -6.42 16.69
C VAL A 870 -6.22 -5.15 16.15
N LEU A 871 -6.65 -5.16 14.88
CA LEU A 871 -7.34 -4.03 14.26
C LEU A 871 -8.63 -3.65 15.00
N ILE A 872 -9.44 -4.62 15.41
CA ILE A 872 -10.68 -4.38 16.15
C ILE A 872 -10.37 -3.76 17.53
N VAL A 873 -9.37 -4.29 18.24
CA VAL A 873 -8.94 -3.72 19.52
C VAL A 873 -8.51 -2.26 19.36
N LYS A 874 -7.70 -1.95 18.34
CA LYS A 874 -7.27 -0.57 18.03
C LYS A 874 -8.45 0.32 17.63
N SER A 875 -9.44 -0.21 16.91
CA SER A 875 -10.66 0.53 16.54
C SER A 875 -11.47 0.93 17.77
N ARG A 876 -11.59 0.05 18.78
CA ARG A 876 -12.28 0.38 20.04
C ARG A 876 -11.53 1.43 20.86
N ILE A 877 -10.20 1.33 20.94
CA ILE A 877 -9.37 2.33 21.63
C ILE A 877 -9.57 3.70 20.99
N LEU A 878 -9.55 3.78 19.66
CA LEU A 878 -9.81 5.02 18.93
C LEU A 878 -11.23 5.54 19.19
N GLN A 879 -12.25 4.67 19.20
CA GLN A 879 -13.62 5.09 19.51
C GLN A 879 -13.75 5.63 20.94
N GLN A 880 -13.12 4.98 21.92
CA GLN A 880 -13.08 5.46 23.30
C GLN A 880 -12.38 6.83 23.40
N GLU A 881 -11.30 7.04 22.66
CA GLU A 881 -10.62 8.34 22.55
C GLU A 881 -11.49 9.41 21.90
N ILE A 882 -12.21 9.08 20.81
CA ILE A 882 -13.14 10.00 20.15
C ILE A 882 -14.25 10.42 21.10
N ILE A 883 -14.79 9.45 21.85
CA ILE A 883 -15.81 9.71 22.86
C ILE A 883 -15.22 10.57 23.97
N SER A 884 -14.08 10.21 24.57
CA SER A 884 -13.51 10.98 25.69
C SER A 884 -13.13 12.41 25.30
N SER A 885 -12.64 12.63 24.07
CA SER A 885 -12.23 13.94 23.57
C SER A 885 -13.37 14.82 23.06
N ARG A 886 -14.44 14.25 22.49
CA ARG A 886 -15.50 15.02 21.79
C ARG A 886 -16.91 14.89 22.39
N LYS A 887 -17.09 14.10 23.44
CA LYS A 887 -18.38 13.95 24.16
C LYS A 887 -18.75 15.19 24.98
N GLY A 888 -17.76 15.92 25.51
CA GLY A 888 -18.02 17.01 26.45
C GLY A 888 -18.82 16.51 27.66
N ASN A 889 -19.90 17.20 28.02
CA ASN A 889 -20.80 16.81 29.12
C ASN A 889 -21.98 15.91 28.69
N ALA A 890 -22.12 15.58 27.39
CA ALA A 890 -23.20 14.73 26.89
C ALA A 890 -23.02 13.27 27.36
N THR A 891 -24.08 12.46 27.39
CA THR A 891 -23.91 11.00 27.61
C THR A 891 -23.33 10.30 26.38
N VAL A 892 -22.77 9.09 26.53
CA VAL A 892 -22.20 8.35 25.37
C VAL A 892 -23.30 8.04 24.34
N ASN A 893 -24.51 7.74 24.81
CA ASN A 893 -25.68 7.51 23.97
C ASN A 893 -26.10 8.76 23.19
N GLU A 894 -26.11 9.94 23.82
CA GLU A 894 -26.34 11.21 23.13
C GLU A 894 -25.28 11.51 22.08
N PHE A 895 -24.01 11.16 22.34
CA PHE A 895 -22.94 11.34 21.38
C PHE A 895 -23.16 10.50 20.10
N TYR A 896 -23.55 9.24 20.24
CA TYR A 896 -23.87 8.37 19.11
C TYR A 896 -25.17 8.77 18.40
N LYS A 897 -26.18 9.29 19.13
CA LYS A 897 -27.41 9.87 18.55
C LYS A 897 -27.12 11.10 17.68
N ARG A 898 -26.33 12.04 18.20
CA ARG A 898 -25.94 13.25 17.47
C ARG A 898 -25.16 12.94 16.20
N ASN A 899 -24.51 11.77 16.17
CA ASN A 899 -23.76 11.27 15.02
C ASN A 899 -24.40 9.98 14.47
N SER A 900 -25.72 9.92 14.34
CA SER A 900 -26.46 8.69 13.98
C SER A 900 -25.93 8.01 12.70
N GLN A 901 -25.68 8.74 11.62
CA GLN A 901 -25.12 8.20 10.38
C GLN A 901 -23.72 7.58 10.57
N TRP A 902 -22.90 8.17 11.44
CA TRP A 902 -21.58 7.63 11.77
C TRP A 902 -21.71 6.36 12.61
N SER A 903 -22.61 6.35 13.58
CA SER A 903 -22.93 5.20 14.42
C SER A 903 -23.47 4.02 13.60
N GLU A 904 -24.38 4.28 12.66
CA GLU A 904 -24.90 3.29 11.72
C GLU A 904 -23.81 2.76 10.77
N GLY A 905 -22.96 3.63 10.25
CA GLY A 905 -21.81 3.23 9.43
C GLY A 905 -20.85 2.32 10.20
N LEU A 906 -20.64 2.58 11.49
CA LEU A 906 -19.81 1.77 12.37
C LEU A 906 -20.41 0.38 12.61
N ILE A 907 -21.72 0.31 12.90
CA ILE A 907 -22.46 -0.94 13.10
C ILE A 907 -22.52 -1.77 11.82
N SER A 908 -22.75 -1.12 10.67
CA SER A 908 -22.78 -1.80 9.37
C SER A 908 -21.42 -2.40 9.02
N ALA A 909 -20.34 -1.64 9.28
CA ALA A 909 -18.98 -2.12 9.06
C ALA A 909 -18.63 -3.30 10.00
N SER A 910 -19.03 -3.25 11.28
CA SER A 910 -18.76 -4.35 12.22
C SER A 910 -19.48 -5.65 11.83
N LYS A 911 -20.75 -5.56 11.41
CA LYS A 911 -21.52 -6.70 10.89
C LYS A 911 -20.88 -7.32 9.65
N SER A 912 -20.41 -6.48 8.74
CA SER A 912 -19.78 -6.92 7.49
C SER A 912 -18.47 -7.66 7.77
N VAL A 913 -17.66 -7.16 8.70
CA VAL A 913 -16.41 -7.83 9.15
C VAL A 913 -16.71 -9.19 9.80
N ALA A 914 -17.71 -9.27 10.69
CA ALA A 914 -18.10 -10.54 11.32
C ALA A 914 -18.58 -11.58 10.29
N LYS A 915 -19.38 -11.15 9.31
CA LYS A 915 -19.86 -12.02 8.23
C LYS A 915 -18.72 -12.49 7.33
N ALA A 916 -17.79 -11.60 6.98
CA ALA A 916 -16.64 -11.92 6.15
C ALA A 916 -15.70 -12.92 6.84
N ALA A 917 -15.49 -12.80 8.16
CA ALA A 917 -14.72 -13.75 8.95
C ALA A 917 -15.33 -15.16 8.95
N ASN A 918 -16.66 -15.27 9.17
CA ASN A 918 -17.35 -16.56 9.06
C ASN A 918 -17.26 -17.16 7.65
N TYR A 919 -17.30 -16.32 6.61
CA TYR A 919 -17.13 -16.77 5.23
C TYR A 919 -15.71 -17.29 4.96
N LEU A 920 -14.68 -16.66 5.52
CA LEU A 920 -13.30 -17.15 5.42
C LEU A 920 -13.14 -18.51 6.09
N VAL A 921 -13.74 -18.73 7.27
CA VAL A 921 -13.71 -20.05 7.92
C VAL A 921 -14.39 -21.11 7.06
N LYS A 922 -15.54 -20.77 6.46
CA LYS A 922 -16.25 -21.68 5.56
C LYS A 922 -15.41 -22.02 4.34
N ALA A 923 -14.76 -21.03 3.73
CA ALA A 923 -13.85 -21.24 2.60
C ALA A 923 -12.61 -22.05 3.00
N ALA A 924 -12.07 -21.83 4.21
CA ALA A 924 -10.95 -22.62 4.76
C ALA A 924 -11.34 -24.07 5.02
N ASN A 925 -12.53 -24.31 5.57
CA ASN A 925 -13.07 -25.67 5.75
C ASN A 925 -13.28 -26.37 4.40
N ASN A 926 -13.85 -25.66 3.42
CA ASN A 926 -14.01 -26.18 2.07
C ASN A 926 -12.67 -26.54 1.43
N ALA A 927 -11.63 -25.72 1.63
CA ALA A 927 -10.29 -25.99 1.11
C ALA A 927 -9.68 -27.28 1.70
N VAL A 928 -9.93 -27.55 2.99
CA VAL A 928 -9.46 -28.78 3.65
C VAL A 928 -10.27 -30.00 3.23
N VAL A 929 -11.60 -29.86 3.13
CA VAL A 929 -12.52 -30.99 2.85
C VAL A 929 -12.58 -31.34 1.37
N SER A 930 -12.41 -30.37 0.47
CA SER A 930 -12.56 -30.59 -0.96
C SER A 930 -11.41 -31.44 -1.54
N GLU A 931 -11.77 -32.34 -2.45
CA GLU A 931 -10.84 -33.11 -3.26
C GLU A 931 -10.38 -32.34 -4.52
N SER A 932 -11.04 -31.22 -4.85
CA SER A 932 -10.84 -30.48 -6.12
C SER A 932 -9.51 -29.73 -6.23
N GLY A 933 -8.76 -29.57 -5.13
CA GLY A 933 -7.44 -28.90 -5.11
C GLY A 933 -7.44 -27.41 -5.45
N GLN A 934 -8.59 -26.81 -5.78
CA GLN A 934 -8.72 -25.43 -6.23
C GLN A 934 -9.33 -24.54 -5.14
N ASN A 935 -8.48 -23.74 -4.48
CA ASN A 935 -8.85 -22.96 -3.30
C ASN A 935 -9.23 -21.50 -3.61
N PHE A 936 -9.90 -21.23 -4.74
CA PHE A 936 -10.23 -19.85 -5.16
C PHE A 936 -11.24 -19.14 -4.26
N GLU A 937 -12.14 -19.88 -3.59
CA GLU A 937 -13.08 -19.30 -2.61
C GLU A 937 -12.35 -18.59 -1.47
N LEU A 938 -11.18 -19.09 -1.08
CA LEU A 938 -10.36 -18.52 -0.01
C LEU A 938 -9.77 -17.17 -0.41
N ILE A 939 -9.36 -17.01 -1.68
CA ILE A 939 -8.85 -15.75 -2.22
C ILE A 939 -9.93 -14.67 -2.15
N VAL A 940 -11.15 -15.01 -2.57
CA VAL A 940 -12.29 -14.08 -2.54
C VAL A 940 -12.65 -13.72 -1.10
N ALA A 941 -12.71 -14.71 -0.21
CA ALA A 941 -13.01 -14.49 1.21
C ALA A 941 -11.97 -13.57 1.89
N ALA A 942 -10.68 -13.78 1.62
CA ALA A 942 -9.60 -12.96 2.19
C ALA A 942 -9.64 -11.50 1.67
N GLN A 943 -9.99 -11.31 0.40
CA GLN A 943 -10.15 -9.98 -0.22
C GLN A 943 -11.38 -9.24 0.33
N GLU A 944 -12.49 -9.95 0.52
CA GLU A 944 -13.70 -9.37 1.11
C GLU A 944 -13.46 -8.88 2.54
N ILE A 945 -12.74 -9.67 3.34
CA ILE A 945 -12.30 -9.25 4.69
C ILE A 945 -11.46 -7.98 4.66
N ALA A 946 -10.52 -7.85 3.72
CA ALA A 946 -9.73 -6.63 3.57
C ALA A 946 -10.59 -5.42 3.21
N ALA A 947 -11.61 -5.59 2.36
CA ALA A 947 -12.56 -4.54 2.02
C ALA A 947 -13.42 -4.11 3.24
N CYS A 948 -13.99 -5.07 3.97
CA CYS A 948 -14.81 -4.77 5.17
C CYS A 948 -13.98 -4.11 6.29
N THR A 949 -12.74 -4.57 6.51
CA THR A 949 -11.86 -3.96 7.52
C THR A 949 -11.40 -2.56 7.11
N ALA A 950 -11.21 -2.28 5.81
CA ALA A 950 -10.98 -0.93 5.31
C ALA A 950 -12.19 -0.02 5.52
N GLN A 951 -13.42 -0.52 5.29
CA GLN A 951 -14.65 0.23 5.58
C GLN A 951 -14.75 0.57 7.07
N LEU A 952 -14.43 -0.36 7.97
CA LEU A 952 -14.42 -0.12 9.42
C LEU A 952 -13.41 0.98 9.81
N VAL A 953 -12.22 0.98 9.21
CA VAL A 953 -11.20 2.02 9.46
C VAL A 953 -11.66 3.38 8.94
N ILE A 954 -12.28 3.43 7.75
CA ILE A 954 -12.84 4.67 7.19
C ILE A 954 -13.93 5.20 8.12
N ALA A 955 -14.86 4.35 8.55
CA ALA A 955 -15.92 4.72 9.51
C ALA A 955 -15.32 5.26 10.81
N SER A 956 -14.30 4.60 11.37
CA SER A 956 -13.63 5.06 12.60
C SER A 956 -12.81 6.36 12.41
N LYS A 957 -12.34 6.67 11.20
CA LYS A 957 -11.52 7.86 10.90
C LYS A 957 -12.33 9.17 10.84
N VAL A 958 -13.61 9.14 10.44
CA VAL A 958 -14.43 10.36 10.18
C VAL A 958 -14.45 11.35 11.35
N LYS A 959 -14.38 10.85 12.59
CA LYS A 959 -14.47 11.67 13.81
C LYS A 959 -13.17 11.69 14.63
N ALA A 960 -12.11 11.02 14.15
CA ALA A 960 -10.81 10.99 14.80
C ALA A 960 -10.05 12.31 14.63
N ASN A 961 -9.17 12.65 15.59
CA ASN A 961 -8.21 13.73 15.40
C ASN A 961 -7.10 13.29 14.43
N GLY A 962 -6.69 14.16 13.51
CA GLY A 962 -5.68 13.86 12.49
C GLY A 962 -4.28 13.55 13.06
N GLU A 963 -4.00 14.04 14.27
CA GLU A 963 -2.73 13.83 15.00
C GLU A 963 -2.82 12.77 16.12
N SER A 964 -3.93 12.02 16.20
CA SER A 964 -4.12 11.01 17.24
C SER A 964 -3.17 9.82 17.09
N LYS A 965 -2.50 9.42 18.18
CA LYS A 965 -1.69 8.20 18.22
C LYS A 965 -2.53 6.94 17.96
N SER A 966 -3.75 6.87 18.49
CA SER A 966 -4.66 5.73 18.28
C SER A 966 -5.11 5.61 16.83
N LEU A 967 -5.19 6.72 16.10
CA LEU A 967 -5.50 6.71 14.66
C LEU A 967 -4.33 6.15 13.84
N THR A 968 -3.08 6.51 14.18
CA THR A 968 -1.88 5.89 13.59
C THR A 968 -1.83 4.40 13.88
N ASP A 969 -2.03 3.99 15.13
CA ASP A 969 -2.06 2.57 15.53
C ASP A 969 -3.11 1.76 14.77
N LEU A 970 -4.32 2.32 14.58
CA LEU A 970 -5.38 1.68 13.79
C LEU A 970 -5.00 1.58 12.30
N THR A 971 -4.35 2.62 11.77
CA THR A 971 -3.89 2.64 10.37
C THR A 971 -2.80 1.61 10.13
N ASP A 972 -1.89 1.42 11.09
CA ASP A 972 -0.84 0.40 11.01
C ASP A 972 -1.41 -1.01 11.16
N ALA A 973 -2.37 -1.22 12.07
CA ALA A 973 -3.10 -2.49 12.14
C ALA A 973 -3.81 -2.82 10.82
N SER A 974 -4.37 -1.83 10.13
CA SER A 974 -5.03 -1.98 8.82
C SER A 974 -4.04 -2.38 7.71
N ARG A 975 -2.82 -1.82 7.74
CA ARG A 975 -1.72 -2.23 6.85
C ARG A 975 -1.31 -3.68 7.12
N SER A 976 -1.24 -4.10 8.39
CA SER A 976 -0.94 -5.49 8.76
C SER A 976 -2.00 -6.46 8.24
N VAL A 977 -3.30 -6.12 8.35
CA VAL A 977 -4.39 -6.92 7.75
C VAL A 977 -4.22 -7.03 6.24
N THR A 978 -3.97 -5.91 5.55
CA THR A 978 -3.76 -5.92 4.08
C THR A 978 -2.58 -6.78 3.67
N LYS A 979 -1.48 -6.73 4.43
CA LYS A 979 -0.28 -7.55 4.19
C LYS A 979 -0.59 -9.03 4.42
N ALA A 980 -1.27 -9.38 5.52
CA ALA A 980 -1.67 -10.75 5.81
C ALA A 980 -2.64 -11.31 4.75
N THR A 981 -3.60 -10.51 4.28
CA THR A 981 -4.45 -10.88 3.13
C THR A 981 -3.62 -11.15 1.87
N GLY A 982 -2.62 -10.30 1.58
CA GLY A 982 -1.69 -10.53 0.48
C GLY A 982 -0.93 -11.85 0.61
N THR A 983 -0.46 -12.17 1.82
CA THR A 983 0.17 -13.46 2.13
C THR A 983 -0.77 -14.63 1.90
N VAL A 984 -2.03 -14.57 2.38
CA VAL A 984 -3.03 -15.63 2.14
C VAL A 984 -3.28 -15.84 0.65
N VAL A 985 -3.41 -14.77 -0.14
CA VAL A 985 -3.63 -14.89 -1.58
C VAL A 985 -2.41 -15.48 -2.29
N ALA A 986 -1.20 -15.12 -1.88
CA ALA A 986 0.03 -15.67 -2.42
C ALA A 986 0.16 -17.16 -2.06
N THR A 987 0.01 -17.52 -0.79
CA THR A 987 0.13 -18.92 -0.34
C THR A 987 -0.90 -19.81 -1.01
N VAL A 988 -2.14 -19.36 -1.16
CA VAL A 988 -3.18 -20.13 -1.86
C VAL A 988 -2.83 -20.34 -3.33
N LYS A 989 -2.31 -19.31 -4.02
CA LYS A 989 -1.88 -19.44 -5.42
C LYS A 989 -0.71 -20.41 -5.56
N ASP A 990 0.30 -20.26 -4.73
CA ASP A 990 1.48 -21.13 -4.74
C ASP A 990 1.12 -22.58 -4.42
N CYS A 991 0.22 -22.79 -3.46
CA CYS A 991 -0.31 -24.10 -3.10
C CYS A 991 -1.13 -24.74 -4.23
N ASN A 992 -1.95 -23.96 -4.95
CA ASN A 992 -2.68 -24.47 -6.10
C ASN A 992 -1.70 -24.93 -7.21
N VAL A 993 -0.63 -24.18 -7.46
CA VAL A 993 0.41 -24.56 -8.43
C VAL A 993 1.15 -25.82 -8.00
N GLN A 994 1.46 -25.98 -6.70
CA GLN A 994 2.11 -27.20 -6.19
C GLN A 994 1.20 -28.44 -6.32
N LEU A 995 -0.11 -28.27 -6.13
CA LEU A 995 -1.09 -29.34 -6.36
C LEU A 995 -1.20 -29.72 -7.84
N GLU A 996 -1.17 -28.74 -8.75
CA GLU A 996 -1.15 -28.97 -10.21
C GLU A 996 0.13 -29.70 -10.65
N GLN A 997 1.30 -29.30 -10.14
CA GLN A 997 2.56 -29.97 -10.44
C GLN A 997 2.63 -31.41 -9.90
N ALA A 998 1.99 -31.70 -8.76
CA ALA A 998 1.89 -33.06 -8.23
C ALA A 998 1.04 -33.96 -9.13
N THR A 999 -0.04 -33.43 -9.73
CA THR A 999 -0.83 -34.17 -10.74
C THR A 999 -0.04 -34.41 -12.03
N ASP A 1000 0.88 -33.50 -12.40
CA ASP A 1000 1.70 -33.66 -13.61
C ASP A 1000 2.66 -34.86 -13.53
N VAL A 1001 3.17 -35.15 -12.32
CA VAL A 1001 4.08 -36.28 -12.06
C VAL A 1001 3.37 -37.64 -12.17
N GLU A 1002 2.05 -37.70 -12.00
CA GLU A 1002 1.26 -38.92 -12.21
C GLU A 1002 1.10 -39.28 -13.69
N PHE A 1003 1.10 -38.30 -14.61
CA PHE A 1003 1.01 -38.59 -16.06
C PHE A 1003 2.18 -39.41 -16.59
N CYS A 1004 3.37 -39.29 -15.96
CA CYS A 1004 4.58 -40.03 -16.36
C CYS A 1004 4.51 -41.54 -16.07
N LYS A 1005 3.52 -41.99 -15.28
CA LYS A 1005 3.34 -43.40 -14.89
C LYS A 1005 2.30 -44.14 -15.74
N LEU A 1006 1.65 -43.45 -16.68
CA LEU A 1006 0.54 -44.00 -17.46
C LEU A 1006 1.02 -44.69 -18.74
N THR A 1007 0.34 -45.78 -19.11
CA THR A 1007 0.58 -46.46 -20.39
C THR A 1007 0.03 -45.63 -21.57
N PRO A 1008 0.55 -45.81 -22.80
CA PRO A 1008 0.11 -45.02 -23.97
C PRO A 1008 -1.41 -45.05 -24.24
N SER A 1009 -2.07 -46.18 -23.95
CA SER A 1009 -3.53 -46.30 -24.07
C SER A 1009 -4.27 -45.51 -22.98
N GLN A 1010 -3.73 -45.48 -21.76
CA GLN A 1010 -4.30 -44.69 -20.66
C GLN A 1010 -4.11 -43.19 -20.89
N ILE A 1011 -2.97 -42.78 -21.45
CA ILE A 1011 -2.72 -41.40 -21.88
C ILE A 1011 -3.78 -40.95 -22.88
N LYS A 1012 -4.12 -41.78 -23.88
CA LYS A 1012 -5.11 -41.39 -24.90
C LYS A 1012 -6.54 -41.31 -24.36
N THR A 1013 -6.93 -42.22 -23.47
CA THR A 1013 -8.22 -42.15 -22.77
C THR A 1013 -8.28 -40.89 -21.90
N MET A 1014 -7.21 -40.59 -21.17
CA MET A 1014 -7.12 -39.42 -20.31
C MET A 1014 -7.10 -38.11 -21.09
N GLU A 1015 -6.42 -38.06 -22.25
CA GLU A 1015 -6.47 -36.92 -23.19
C GLU A 1015 -7.92 -36.63 -23.63
N MET A 1016 -8.67 -37.68 -23.96
CA MET A 1016 -10.08 -37.53 -24.36
C MET A 1016 -10.97 -37.10 -23.18
N GLU A 1017 -10.74 -37.63 -21.97
CA GLU A 1017 -11.41 -37.19 -20.75
C GLU A 1017 -11.08 -35.72 -20.40
N ILE A 1018 -9.83 -35.29 -20.58
CA ILE A 1018 -9.39 -33.90 -20.41
C ILE A 1018 -10.09 -33.00 -21.42
N HIS A 1019 -10.17 -33.38 -22.70
CA HIS A 1019 -10.91 -32.60 -23.70
C HIS A 1019 -12.39 -32.45 -23.34
N VAL A 1020 -13.03 -33.52 -22.84
CA VAL A 1020 -14.41 -33.45 -22.33
C VAL A 1020 -14.51 -32.50 -21.14
N LYS A 1021 -13.55 -32.56 -20.21
CA LYS A 1021 -13.48 -31.67 -19.04
C LYS A 1021 -13.30 -30.20 -19.44
N VAL A 1022 -12.44 -29.92 -20.42
CA VAL A 1022 -12.21 -28.57 -20.97
C VAL A 1022 -13.51 -28.00 -21.51
N LEU A 1023 -14.23 -28.75 -22.35
CA LEU A 1023 -15.52 -28.32 -22.89
C LEU A 1023 -16.57 -28.05 -21.79
N GLN A 1024 -16.63 -28.92 -20.76
CA GLN A 1024 -17.52 -28.71 -19.61
C GLN A 1024 -17.16 -27.45 -18.81
N LEU A 1025 -15.86 -27.18 -18.59
CA LEU A 1025 -15.38 -26.01 -17.88
C LEU A 1025 -15.61 -24.72 -18.66
N GLU A 1026 -15.44 -24.72 -19.98
CA GLU A 1026 -15.76 -23.58 -20.84
C GLU A 1026 -17.25 -23.23 -20.76
N GLN A 1027 -18.13 -24.23 -20.80
CA GLN A 1027 -19.58 -24.04 -20.65
C GLN A 1027 -19.93 -23.53 -19.25
N ALA A 1028 -19.31 -24.09 -18.20
CA ALA A 1028 -19.51 -23.63 -16.82
C ALA A 1028 -19.03 -22.19 -16.62
N LEU A 1029 -17.88 -21.81 -17.19
CA LEU A 1029 -17.33 -20.46 -17.14
C LEU A 1029 -18.25 -19.44 -17.82
N GLN A 1030 -18.76 -19.75 -19.01
CA GLN A 1030 -19.73 -18.90 -19.70
C GLN A 1030 -21.00 -18.70 -18.85
N THR A 1031 -21.49 -19.78 -18.23
CA THR A 1031 -22.67 -19.74 -17.35
C THR A 1031 -22.42 -18.88 -16.10
N GLN A 1032 -21.27 -19.02 -15.44
CA GLN A 1032 -20.93 -18.21 -14.26
C GLN A 1032 -20.70 -16.74 -14.61
N ARG A 1033 -20.07 -16.44 -15.75
CA ARG A 1033 -19.95 -15.06 -16.25
C ARG A 1033 -21.32 -14.43 -16.50
N PHE A 1034 -22.25 -15.18 -17.09
CA PHE A 1034 -23.62 -14.72 -17.27
C PHE A 1034 -24.30 -14.44 -15.92
N LYS A 1035 -24.24 -15.37 -14.96
CA LYS A 1035 -24.77 -15.17 -13.60
C LYS A 1035 -24.15 -13.97 -12.88
N LEU A 1036 -22.83 -13.80 -12.96
CA LEU A 1036 -22.13 -12.67 -12.35
C LEU A 1036 -22.55 -11.34 -13.00
N SER A 1037 -22.73 -11.30 -14.32
CA SER A 1037 -23.22 -10.11 -15.02
C SER A 1037 -24.66 -9.76 -14.62
N ALA A 1038 -25.52 -10.78 -14.45
CA ALA A 1038 -26.89 -10.62 -14.00
C ALA A 1038 -26.94 -10.11 -12.54
N PHE A 1039 -26.16 -10.71 -11.65
CA PHE A 1039 -26.07 -10.31 -10.24
C PHE A 1039 -25.54 -8.88 -10.09
N ARG A 1040 -24.49 -8.51 -10.83
CA ARG A 1040 -23.98 -7.12 -10.83
C ARG A 1040 -25.04 -6.14 -11.34
N ARG A 1041 -25.80 -6.49 -12.38
CA ARG A 1041 -26.88 -5.66 -12.90
C ARG A 1041 -27.98 -5.44 -11.86
N GLU A 1042 -28.35 -6.48 -11.12
CA GLU A 1042 -29.34 -6.39 -10.04
C GLU A 1042 -28.82 -5.57 -8.85
N HIS A 1043 -27.54 -5.75 -8.48
CA HIS A 1043 -26.89 -4.96 -7.42
C HIS A 1043 -26.84 -3.47 -7.75
N TYR A 1044 -26.46 -3.09 -8.98
CA TYR A 1044 -26.49 -1.69 -9.41
C TYR A 1044 -27.92 -1.10 -9.45
N GLN A 1045 -28.94 -1.91 -9.71
CA GLN A 1045 -30.34 -1.47 -9.65
C GLN A 1045 -30.85 -1.27 -8.21
N THR A 1046 -30.25 -1.92 -7.21
CA THR A 1046 -30.63 -1.79 -5.79
C THR A 1046 -29.82 -0.76 -5.02
N THR A 1047 -28.75 -0.21 -5.60
CA THR A 1047 -27.83 0.74 -4.92
C THR A 1047 -28.05 2.21 -5.34
N GLU A 1048 -29.22 2.58 -5.85
CA GLU A 1048 -29.64 3.99 -5.97
C GLU A 1048 -30.26 4.46 -4.64
N TYR A 1049 -29.43 4.95 -3.71
CA TYR A 1049 -29.77 5.96 -2.70
C TYR A 1049 -28.53 6.72 -2.25
#